data_AF-A0A819JUF6-F1
#
_entry.id   AF-A0A819JUF6-F1
#
_cell.length_a   1.000
_cell.length_b   1.000
_cell.length_c   1.000
_cell.angle_alpha   90.00
_cell.angle_beta   90.00
_cell.angle_gamma   90.00
#
_symmetry.space_group_name_H-M   'P 1'
#
loop_
_entity.id
_entity.type
_entity.pdbx_description
1 polymer ?
#
loop_
_entity_poly.entity_id
_entity_poly.type
_entity_poly.pdbx_seq_one_letter_code
_entity_poly.pdbx_strand_id
1 'polypeptide(L)'
;NGLEWIGMDWNGSDWVGMPWIESECKIKSDQFFNLTEEMTSDIEVEILKAQGINNIPSLLRAQDLFSLFKIDCEELQDLRTRACLRLKSGEYMIRPAIKENLDYCINVLKNKLHEQQPHVSQNQNQNSNTHPSSFVNTFINNMSDNMNRSKYRYQYNESTRRFASSVYALGGQNVYQLLRLNLPGAFPSIPTIESYNNEYCTRIEEGEFRFDQLNDSSKNINCSYAYASEDCTGVISKIQYDAESNSFVGFCSELRAGIPMLRQYQTDDFLELEEWFETFKKSTLVNLHTVQPITSIGSTPFLLSSFGTDNHIDSVSIIHRWLFILEECKKRNIRIVGFSSDADSKYLKAMRLATGYFAQLPNIDLLNKDYIFEINIPNSWSWFFLRTKQLFLCFQDPIHLATKLRNRLLSTTASLVMGDYQISLKDLQNLIDKYSKLDHNLVLSDIYVKDRQNYASCLKISSLNVLNMLDQNENSFGTHCYLTILRFVTITYIDKATNILMRIFYAWSTVFISRLWFTWIRYKLMIQEQRKIQQNQMPSYKAIEHHFMTFPAYHLIELNAHMLTIISLLVLNEKLPIESLNIFLFSSQPCENIFRSARALTGPFSTMTSFTVQQFLSKTRKISILNEIKCFEESNATSGEIKFPKHHKQNQSNAFSSILINLNELTLDNIEKNIYDAYEYAKSFAEKLGMSSLLKTKNVFQLNDLSLNIRNDLEKIIYLNDDSTLDNDDNSDSDDEENYYSLASDVEDDNENEESETENECTQSTKDVFNGMRIYSTVADKDKNKFFKIEINNKIKYIHKQTAVWYLTNNNNRLSSDRLVRLVRVQKASRQ
;
A
#
# COMPACT_ATOMS: atom_id res chain seq x y z
N ASN A 1 0.56 10.03 23.26
CA ASN A 1 2.03 10.02 23.15
C ASN A 1 2.39 9.49 21.78
N GLY A 2 2.70 10.40 20.85
CA GLY A 2 3.11 10.09 19.48
C GLY A 2 4.61 10.25 19.30
N LEU A 3 5.40 9.61 20.17
CA LEU A 3 6.87 9.70 20.16
C LEU A 3 7.55 8.34 20.40
N GLU A 4 6.91 7.23 20.05
CA GLU A 4 7.59 5.93 19.94
C GLU A 4 7.41 5.38 18.53
N TRP A 5 8.10 6.05 17.59
CA TRP A 5 8.51 5.46 16.33
C TRP A 5 10.01 5.14 16.44
N ILE A 6 10.35 4.10 17.18
CA ILE A 6 11.69 3.49 17.14
C ILE A 6 11.52 1.98 17.33
N GLY A 7 11.27 1.26 16.22
CA GLY A 7 11.65 -0.15 16.10
C GLY A 7 13.15 -0.19 15.83
N MET A 8 13.95 -0.16 16.89
CA MET A 8 15.40 -0.34 16.85
C MET A 8 15.70 -1.83 16.81
N ASP A 9 15.99 -2.37 15.62
CA ASP A 9 16.91 -3.49 15.53
C ASP A 9 18.32 -2.92 15.69
N TRP A 10 18.92 -3.19 16.86
CA TRP A 10 20.33 -2.96 17.11
C TRP A 10 21.14 -3.94 16.25
N ASN A 11 21.81 -3.43 15.22
CA ASN A 11 23.04 -4.03 14.70
C ASN A 11 24.09 -2.93 14.64
N GLY A 12 25.18 -3.16 15.36
CA GLY A 12 26.28 -2.22 15.48
C GLY A 12 27.03 -1.99 14.17
N SER A 13 27.72 -0.85 14.20
CA SER A 13 28.88 -0.43 13.39
C SER A 13 28.61 0.54 12.23
N ASP A 14 29.35 1.64 12.36
CA ASP A 14 29.90 2.57 11.36
C ASP A 14 29.10 3.82 10.96
N TRP A 15 29.53 4.93 11.57
CA TRP A 15 29.26 6.31 11.20
C TRP A 15 29.93 6.64 9.86
N VAL A 16 29.15 6.69 8.79
CA VAL A 16 29.59 7.19 7.48
C VAL A 16 29.22 8.67 7.35
N GLY A 17 30.24 9.51 7.13
CA GLY A 17 30.15 10.96 7.02
C GLY A 17 29.29 11.46 5.85
N MET A 18 28.77 12.68 6.02
CA MET A 18 27.96 13.39 5.02
C MET A 18 28.81 13.80 3.80
N PRO A 19 28.53 13.30 2.58
CA PRO A 19 29.43 13.48 1.42
C PRO A 19 29.42 14.86 0.75
N TRP A 20 28.47 15.75 1.06
CA TRP A 20 28.34 17.03 0.33
C TRP A 20 29.19 18.18 0.87
N ILE A 21 29.83 18.04 2.04
CA ILE A 21 30.74 19.08 2.58
C ILE A 21 32.16 18.95 1.98
N GLU A 22 32.50 17.81 1.37
CA GLU A 22 33.86 17.55 0.86
C GLU A 22 34.11 18.00 -0.58
N SER A 23 33.07 18.38 -1.35
CA SER A 23 33.24 18.64 -2.78
C SER A 23 33.58 20.08 -3.18
N GLU A 24 33.40 21.10 -2.32
CA GLU A 24 33.44 22.51 -2.78
C GLU A 24 34.33 23.50 -2.01
N CYS A 25 35.29 23.07 -1.19
CA CYS A 25 36.34 23.96 -0.65
C CYS A 25 37.69 23.25 -0.53
N LYS A 26 38.32 22.87 -1.66
CA LYS A 26 39.69 22.33 -1.69
C LYS A 26 40.73 23.45 -1.67
N ILE A 27 40.88 24.12 -0.54
CA ILE A 27 42.05 24.96 -0.24
C ILE A 27 43.09 24.05 0.44
N LYS A 28 44.35 24.05 -0.03
CA LYS A 28 45.43 23.28 0.63
C LYS A 28 45.69 23.85 2.03
N SER A 29 46.12 23.03 2.99
CA SER A 29 46.29 23.45 4.39
C SER A 29 47.18 24.69 4.57
N ASP A 30 48.25 24.82 3.78
CA ASP A 30 49.12 26.01 3.83
C ASP A 30 48.40 27.29 3.38
N GLN A 31 47.53 27.18 2.37
CA GLN A 31 46.73 28.30 1.88
C GLN A 31 45.63 28.68 2.88
N PHE A 32 45.10 27.71 3.64
CA PHE A 32 44.14 27.98 4.72
C PHE A 32 44.78 28.75 5.87
N PHE A 33 46.01 28.38 6.27
CA PHE A 33 46.71 29.09 7.33
C PHE A 33 47.12 30.51 6.90
N ASN A 34 47.61 30.69 5.67
CA ASN A 34 47.94 32.03 5.15
C ASN A 34 46.70 32.94 5.10
N LEU A 35 45.55 32.40 4.67
CA LEU A 35 44.28 33.14 4.66
C LEU A 35 43.85 33.53 6.08
N THR A 36 43.99 32.62 7.04
CA THR A 36 43.63 32.89 8.43
C THR A 36 44.57 33.93 9.05
N GLU A 37 45.87 33.86 8.76
CA GLU A 37 46.87 34.82 9.21
C GLU A 37 46.57 36.23 8.68
N GLU A 38 46.22 36.36 7.40
CA GLU A 38 45.84 37.64 6.78
C GLU A 38 44.58 38.25 7.40
N MET A 39 43.66 37.41 7.88
CA MET A 39 42.40 37.84 8.50
C MET A 39 42.51 38.09 10.01
N THR A 40 43.54 37.57 10.66
CA THR A 40 43.73 37.60 12.11
C THR A 40 45.18 37.96 12.44
N SER A 41 45.89 37.13 13.21
CA SER A 41 47.33 37.18 13.37
C SER A 41 47.95 35.80 13.54
N ASP A 42 49.27 35.75 13.68
CA ASP A 42 50.09 34.55 13.83
C ASP A 42 49.66 33.68 15.03
N ILE A 43 49.29 34.31 16.15
CA ILE A 43 48.88 33.61 17.38
C ILE A 43 47.61 32.76 17.15
N GLU A 44 46.62 33.28 16.44
CA GLU A 44 45.37 32.57 16.11
C GLU A 44 45.64 31.37 15.20
N VAL A 45 46.56 31.50 14.25
CA VAL A 45 46.98 30.40 13.37
C VAL A 45 47.69 29.30 14.16
N GLU A 46 48.54 29.66 15.12
CA GLU A 46 49.18 28.69 16.02
C GLU A 46 48.17 27.93 16.88
N ILE A 47 47.11 28.61 17.34
CA ILE A 47 45.98 27.96 18.05
C ILE A 47 45.31 26.91 17.16
N LEU A 48 45.03 27.24 15.88
CA LEU A 48 44.40 26.28 14.96
C LEU A 48 45.31 25.09 14.64
N LYS A 49 46.62 25.34 14.45
CA LYS A 49 47.62 24.28 14.24
C LYS A 49 47.70 23.36 15.46
N ALA A 50 47.72 23.90 16.67
CA ALA A 50 47.75 23.13 17.91
C ALA A 50 46.52 22.21 18.08
N GLN A 51 45.37 22.57 17.50
CA GLN A 51 44.16 21.74 17.49
C GLN A 51 44.06 20.79 16.29
N GLY A 52 45.01 20.82 15.36
CA GLY A 52 44.92 20.04 14.10
C GLY A 52 43.86 20.55 13.13
N ILE A 53 43.38 21.79 13.30
CA ILE A 53 42.41 22.41 12.40
C ILE A 53 43.17 22.99 11.21
N ASN A 54 43.03 22.36 10.05
CA ASN A 54 43.85 22.66 8.87
C ASN A 54 43.04 22.94 7.59
N ASN A 55 41.73 23.15 7.73
CA ASN A 55 40.81 23.51 6.64
C ASN A 55 39.55 24.21 7.18
N ILE A 56 38.86 24.94 6.30
CA ILE A 56 37.67 25.74 6.64
C ILE A 56 36.53 24.87 7.23
N PRO A 57 36.15 23.71 6.65
CA PRO A 57 35.11 22.87 7.23
C PRO A 57 35.40 22.39 8.66
N SER A 58 36.66 22.09 8.99
CA SER A 58 37.05 21.72 10.36
C SER A 58 36.96 22.91 11.31
N LEU A 59 37.37 24.10 10.87
CA LEU A 59 37.25 25.34 11.66
C LEU A 59 35.78 25.66 11.98
N LEU A 60 34.90 25.59 10.98
CA LEU A 60 33.47 25.91 11.16
C LEU A 60 32.71 24.88 12.00
N ARG A 61 33.24 23.66 12.16
CA ARG A 61 32.65 22.60 12.99
C ARG A 61 33.17 22.59 14.43
N ALA A 62 34.28 23.27 14.70
CA ALA A 62 34.87 23.31 16.04
C ALA A 62 33.92 24.00 17.03
N GLN A 63 33.54 23.31 18.11
CA GLN A 63 32.62 23.83 19.12
C GLN A 63 33.32 24.76 20.13
N ASP A 64 34.60 24.51 20.45
CA ASP A 64 35.41 25.34 21.36
C ASP A 64 36.90 25.35 20.97
N LEU A 65 37.32 26.42 20.30
CA LEU A 65 38.70 26.65 19.84
C LEU A 65 39.71 26.92 20.95
N PHE A 66 39.28 27.08 22.20
CA PHE A 66 40.19 27.44 23.29
C PHE A 66 40.24 26.40 24.40
N SER A 67 39.45 25.33 24.28
CA SER A 67 39.50 24.16 25.17
C SER A 67 40.91 23.57 25.34
N LEU A 68 41.78 23.70 24.32
CA LEU A 68 43.18 23.25 24.35
C LEU A 68 43.99 23.87 25.51
N PHE A 69 43.66 25.09 25.94
CA PHE A 69 44.40 25.76 27.01
C PHE A 69 44.07 25.22 28.41
N LYS A 70 43.11 24.29 28.53
CA LYS A 70 42.82 23.55 29.77
C LYS A 70 43.69 22.30 29.93
N ILE A 71 44.39 21.88 28.87
CA ILE A 71 45.25 20.69 28.87
C ILE A 71 46.58 21.03 29.54
N ASP A 72 47.01 20.27 30.55
CA ASP A 72 48.33 20.48 31.15
C ASP A 72 49.43 19.92 30.24
N CYS A 73 50.02 20.76 29.41
CA CYS A 73 51.03 20.39 28.42
C CYS A 73 52.11 21.48 28.33
N GLU A 74 53.37 21.06 28.40
CA GLU A 74 54.54 21.94 28.36
C GLU A 74 54.68 22.65 27.00
N GLU A 75 54.36 21.94 25.91
CA GLU A 75 54.41 22.45 24.52
C GLU A 75 53.44 23.61 24.29
N LEU A 76 52.37 23.70 25.09
CA LEU A 76 51.37 24.76 25.01
C LEU A 76 51.64 25.92 25.97
N GLN A 77 52.67 25.86 26.83
CA GLN A 77 52.95 26.91 27.80
C GLN A 77 53.32 28.24 27.13
N ASP A 78 54.19 28.22 26.12
CA ASP A 78 54.57 29.43 25.39
C ASP A 78 53.34 30.08 24.73
N LEU A 79 52.57 29.31 23.97
CA LEU A 79 51.34 29.77 23.32
C LEU A 79 50.32 30.28 24.35
N ARG A 80 50.20 29.62 25.51
CA ARG A 80 49.30 30.05 26.60
C ARG A 80 49.72 31.38 27.19
N THR A 81 51.03 31.65 27.35
CA THR A 81 51.50 32.94 27.87
C THR A 81 51.29 34.10 26.90
N ARG A 82 51.33 33.83 25.59
CA ARG A 82 51.04 34.82 24.54
C ARG A 82 49.55 35.03 24.36
N ALA A 83 48.76 33.95 24.29
CA ALA A 83 47.33 33.99 24.00
C ALA A 83 46.43 34.30 25.21
N CYS A 84 46.89 34.06 26.43
CA CYS A 84 46.09 34.21 27.64
C CYS A 84 46.71 35.18 28.66
N LEU A 85 45.87 35.72 29.53
CA LEU A 85 46.22 36.46 30.74
C LEU A 85 46.09 35.51 31.94
N ARG A 86 47.14 35.43 32.77
CA ARG A 86 47.08 34.68 34.02
C ARG A 86 46.36 35.49 35.09
N LEU A 87 45.24 34.98 35.57
CA LEU A 87 44.47 35.57 36.65
C LEU A 87 45.15 35.32 37.99
N LYS A 88 44.84 36.14 39.00
CA LYS A 88 45.34 35.97 40.37
C LYS A 88 44.93 34.61 40.99
N SER A 89 43.86 34.00 40.50
CA SER A 89 43.41 32.65 40.87
C SER A 89 44.31 31.53 40.34
N GLY A 90 45.28 31.84 39.46
CA GLY A 90 46.10 30.86 38.76
C GLY A 90 45.50 30.38 37.45
N GLU A 91 44.23 30.69 37.17
CA GLU A 91 43.55 30.36 35.92
C GLU A 91 43.99 31.27 34.77
N TYR A 92 43.83 30.80 33.53
CA TYR A 92 44.15 31.55 32.32
C TYR A 92 42.88 32.01 31.62
N MET A 93 42.83 33.30 31.29
CA MET A 93 41.76 33.90 30.50
C MET A 93 42.30 34.26 29.11
N ILE A 94 41.67 33.78 28.04
CA ILE A 94 42.09 34.14 26.67
C ILE A 94 41.97 35.65 26.50
N ARG A 95 42.94 36.28 25.86
CA ARG A 95 42.89 37.72 25.55
C ARG A 95 41.65 37.98 24.69
N PRO A 96 40.76 38.93 25.06
CA PRO A 96 39.51 39.18 24.34
C PRO A 96 39.70 39.42 22.84
N ALA A 97 40.76 40.15 22.46
CA ALA A 97 41.09 40.43 21.06
C ALA A 97 41.31 39.16 20.21
N ILE A 98 41.97 38.13 20.75
CA ILE A 98 42.23 36.87 20.04
C ILE A 98 40.92 36.13 19.78
N LYS A 99 40.02 36.16 20.77
CA LYS A 99 38.70 35.57 20.64
C LYS A 99 37.87 36.31 19.59
N GLU A 100 37.84 37.63 19.64
CA GLU A 100 37.14 38.47 18.68
C GLU A 100 37.68 38.31 17.26
N ASN A 101 38.99 38.16 17.09
CA ASN A 101 39.62 37.92 15.78
C ASN A 101 39.18 36.59 15.16
N LEU A 102 39.19 35.50 15.93
CA LEU A 102 38.74 34.19 15.44
C LEU A 102 37.23 34.18 15.16
N ASP A 103 36.43 34.80 16.03
CA ASP A 103 34.99 34.95 15.81
C ASP A 103 34.70 35.76 14.53
N TYR A 104 35.45 36.85 14.31
CA TYR A 104 35.39 37.64 13.08
C TYR A 104 35.77 36.81 11.85
N CYS A 105 36.88 36.07 11.90
CA CYS A 105 37.32 35.20 10.81
C CYS A 105 36.26 34.15 10.45
N ILE A 106 35.70 33.47 11.44
CA ILE A 106 34.62 32.49 11.25
C ILE A 106 33.39 33.14 10.61
N ASN A 107 33.00 34.33 11.05
CA ASN A 107 31.84 35.03 10.50
C ASN A 107 32.05 35.47 9.06
N VAL A 108 33.24 35.98 8.72
CA VAL A 108 33.56 36.35 7.32
C VAL A 108 33.56 35.11 6.42
N LEU A 109 34.11 33.98 6.88
CA LEU A 109 34.10 32.73 6.10
C LEU A 109 32.67 32.19 5.91
N LYS A 110 31.81 32.27 6.94
CA LYS A 110 30.38 31.92 6.82
C LYS A 110 29.66 32.82 5.83
N ASN A 111 29.93 34.13 5.86
CA ASN A 111 29.32 35.08 4.93
C ASN A 111 29.77 34.82 3.49
N LYS A 112 31.06 34.55 3.26
CA LYS A 112 31.56 34.21 1.91
C LYS A 112 31.00 32.89 1.37
N LEU A 113 30.76 31.89 2.24
CA LEU A 113 30.04 30.67 1.88
C LEU A 113 28.59 30.95 1.48
N HIS A 114 27.96 31.95 2.09
CA HIS A 114 26.63 32.42 1.71
C HIS A 114 26.62 33.24 0.41
N GLU A 115 27.67 34.00 0.11
CA GLU A 115 27.81 34.83 -1.10
C GLU A 115 28.13 34.03 -2.39
N GLN A 116 28.68 32.81 -2.28
CA GLN A 116 28.89 31.92 -3.44
C GLN A 116 27.63 31.17 -3.89
N GLN A 117 26.49 31.35 -3.21
CA GLN A 117 25.20 31.00 -3.78
C GLN A 117 24.81 32.05 -4.85
N PRO A 118 24.36 31.66 -6.05
CA PRO A 118 24.17 32.60 -7.15
C PRO A 118 23.18 33.72 -6.79
N HIS A 119 23.71 34.94 -6.74
CA HIS A 119 22.99 36.19 -6.49
C HIS A 119 21.87 36.44 -7.50
N VAL A 120 20.65 36.66 -6.99
CA VAL A 120 19.69 37.59 -7.61
C VAL A 120 19.93 38.96 -6.98
N SER A 121 20.27 39.92 -7.82
CA SER A 121 20.68 41.28 -7.48
C SER A 121 19.58 42.08 -6.77
N GLN A 122 20.01 42.83 -5.76
CA GLN A 122 19.22 43.78 -4.99
C GLN A 122 18.91 45.05 -5.80
N ASN A 123 17.66 45.50 -5.73
CA ASN A 123 17.35 46.93 -5.72
C ASN A 123 16.67 47.23 -4.38
N GLN A 124 17.30 48.11 -3.61
CA GLN A 124 16.81 48.58 -2.33
C GLN A 124 15.54 49.42 -2.56
N ASN A 125 14.40 48.88 -2.13
CA ASN A 125 13.38 49.63 -1.41
C ASN A 125 12.36 48.64 -0.83
N GLN A 126 12.27 48.64 0.51
CA GLN A 126 11.21 48.01 1.31
C GLN A 126 10.97 46.52 1.06
N ASN A 127 11.61 45.64 1.85
CA ASN A 127 10.93 44.52 2.52
C ASN A 127 11.95 43.66 3.28
N SER A 128 11.73 43.54 4.58
CA SER A 128 12.22 42.43 5.39
C SER A 128 11.59 41.12 4.90
N ASN A 129 12.35 40.25 4.23
CA ASN A 129 11.93 38.88 3.94
C ASN A 129 13.04 37.89 4.32
N THR A 130 13.19 37.66 5.62
CA THR A 130 13.24 36.27 6.08
C THR A 130 11.89 35.65 5.70
N HIS A 131 11.85 34.54 4.96
CA HIS A 131 10.63 33.74 4.82
C HIS A 131 10.63 32.61 5.87
N PRO A 132 10.10 32.83 7.09
CA PRO A 132 9.49 31.73 7.84
C PRO A 132 8.46 31.09 6.92
N SER A 133 8.31 29.76 6.97
CA SER A 133 7.29 29.05 6.20
C SER A 133 5.97 29.82 6.19
N SER A 134 5.46 30.18 5.00
CA SER A 134 4.27 31.02 4.86
C SER A 134 3.09 30.54 5.72
N PHE A 135 2.97 29.21 5.91
CA PHE A 135 1.97 28.61 6.80
C PHE A 135 2.05 29.09 8.26
N VAL A 136 3.23 29.03 8.89
CA VAL A 136 3.40 29.36 10.31
C VAL A 136 3.03 30.81 10.58
N ASN A 137 3.45 31.73 9.70
CA ASN A 137 3.07 33.14 9.79
C ASN A 137 1.56 33.31 9.63
N THR A 138 0.96 32.64 8.63
CA THR A 138 -0.49 32.67 8.40
C THR A 138 -1.28 32.09 9.58
N PHE A 139 -0.76 31.04 10.24
CA PHE A 139 -1.38 30.41 11.40
C PHE A 139 -1.28 31.30 12.64
N ILE A 140 -0.10 31.86 12.93
CA ILE A 140 0.11 32.78 14.05
C ILE A 140 -0.74 34.06 13.89
N ASN A 141 -0.79 34.62 12.67
CA ASN A 141 -1.62 35.79 12.40
C ASN A 141 -3.11 35.48 12.59
N ASN A 142 -3.60 34.34 12.10
CA ASN A 142 -4.99 33.94 12.31
C ASN A 142 -5.33 33.74 13.79
N MET A 143 -4.41 33.14 14.56
CA MET A 143 -4.53 33.00 16.00
C MET A 143 -4.59 34.37 16.69
N SER A 144 -3.67 35.28 16.37
CA SER A 144 -3.60 36.63 16.94
C SER A 144 -4.88 37.43 16.65
N ASP A 145 -5.37 37.38 15.41
CA ASP A 145 -6.63 38.01 15.01
C ASP A 145 -7.83 37.46 15.78
N ASN A 146 -7.85 36.15 16.05
CA ASN A 146 -8.90 35.53 16.85
C ASN A 146 -8.79 35.89 18.33
N MET A 147 -7.59 36.06 18.87
CA MET A 147 -7.42 36.54 20.25
C MET A 147 -8.01 37.94 20.46
N ASN A 148 -8.04 38.77 19.40
CA ASN A 148 -8.68 40.08 19.41
C ASN A 148 -10.22 40.03 19.25
N ARG A 149 -10.81 38.85 19.03
CA ARG A 149 -12.25 38.63 18.85
C ARG A 149 -12.87 37.97 20.06
N SER A 150 -14.19 38.08 20.19
CA SER A 150 -14.93 37.27 21.17
C SER A 150 -14.90 35.80 20.76
N LYS A 151 -14.90 34.89 21.75
CA LYS A 151 -14.82 33.42 21.56
C LYS A 151 -15.86 32.85 20.59
N TYR A 152 -17.01 33.49 20.46
CA TYR A 152 -18.09 33.07 19.54
C TYR A 152 -17.95 33.61 18.11
N ARG A 153 -16.92 34.43 17.84
CA ARG A 153 -16.65 35.09 16.55
C ARG A 153 -15.27 34.74 15.97
N TYR A 154 -14.64 33.68 16.46
CA TYR A 154 -13.40 33.19 15.86
C TYR A 154 -13.64 32.78 14.41
N GLN A 155 -12.74 33.16 13.52
CA GLN A 155 -12.76 32.76 12.11
C GLN A 155 -11.42 32.15 11.73
N TYR A 156 -11.48 31.06 10.99
CA TYR A 156 -10.32 30.29 10.58
C TYR A 156 -10.17 30.39 9.07
N ASN A 157 -8.97 30.78 8.63
CA ASN A 157 -8.60 30.73 7.21
C ASN A 157 -8.41 29.30 6.75
N GLU A 158 -8.40 29.10 5.43
CA GLU A 158 -8.39 27.77 4.81
C GLU A 158 -7.19 26.91 5.22
N SER A 159 -5.99 27.48 5.25
CA SER A 159 -4.78 26.76 5.73
C SER A 159 -4.92 26.29 7.19
N THR A 160 -5.51 27.11 8.06
CA THR A 160 -5.76 26.74 9.46
C THR A 160 -6.83 25.66 9.57
N ARG A 161 -7.87 25.69 8.72
CA ARG A 161 -8.89 24.64 8.65
C ARG A 161 -8.28 23.30 8.29
N ARG A 162 -7.49 23.24 7.20
CA ARG A 162 -6.81 22.01 6.75
C ARG A 162 -5.83 21.49 7.79
N PHE A 163 -5.07 22.37 8.42
CA PHE A 163 -4.16 21.98 9.49
C PHE A 163 -4.93 21.40 10.69
N ALA A 164 -6.00 22.07 11.12
CA ALA A 164 -6.86 21.56 12.19
C ALA A 164 -7.50 20.21 11.83
N SER A 165 -7.98 20.02 10.60
CA SER A 165 -8.55 18.76 10.12
C SER A 165 -7.51 17.65 10.10
N SER A 166 -6.29 17.97 9.65
CA SER A 166 -5.16 17.04 9.63
C SER A 166 -4.75 16.61 11.04
N VAL A 167 -4.65 17.56 11.98
CA VAL A 167 -4.34 17.30 13.40
C VAL A 167 -5.44 16.45 14.05
N TYR A 168 -6.70 16.72 13.77
CA TYR A 168 -7.82 15.93 14.30
C TYR A 168 -7.85 14.51 13.73
N ALA A 169 -7.61 14.36 12.43
CA ALA A 169 -7.59 13.06 11.76
C ALA A 169 -6.43 12.18 12.23
N LEU A 170 -5.21 12.75 12.34
CA LEU A 170 -4.00 12.01 12.74
C LEU A 170 -3.84 11.86 14.26
N GLY A 171 -4.06 12.94 15.02
CA GLY A 171 -3.86 12.95 16.48
C GLY A 171 -5.07 12.48 17.28
N GLY A 172 -6.24 12.42 16.65
CA GLY A 172 -7.50 12.10 17.30
C GLY A 172 -8.00 13.20 18.26
N GLN A 173 -9.17 12.95 18.84
CA GLN A 173 -9.89 13.93 19.66
C GLN A 173 -9.09 14.42 20.87
N ASN A 174 -8.35 13.53 21.54
CA ASN A 174 -7.61 13.88 22.76
C ASN A 174 -6.47 14.86 22.48
N VAL A 175 -5.66 14.60 21.45
CA VAL A 175 -4.56 15.50 21.05
C VAL A 175 -5.13 16.83 20.56
N TYR A 176 -6.18 16.78 19.75
CA TYR A 176 -6.83 17.98 19.25
C TYR A 176 -7.39 18.86 20.37
N GLN A 177 -8.09 18.28 21.35
CA GLN A 177 -8.61 19.02 22.50
C GLN A 177 -7.49 19.61 23.36
N LEU A 178 -6.41 18.86 23.58
CA LEU A 178 -5.24 19.35 24.31
C LEU A 178 -4.67 20.60 23.63
N LEU A 179 -4.43 20.55 22.32
CA LEU A 179 -3.93 21.69 21.56
C LEU A 179 -4.91 22.87 21.59
N ARG A 180 -6.20 22.61 21.38
CA ARG A 180 -7.24 23.65 21.40
C ARG A 180 -7.35 24.37 22.75
N LEU A 181 -7.20 23.65 23.86
CA LEU A 181 -7.28 24.24 25.19
C LEU A 181 -6.04 25.09 25.53
N ASN A 182 -4.87 24.73 24.98
CA ASN A 182 -3.61 25.43 25.24
C ASN A 182 -3.27 26.51 24.19
N LEU A 183 -3.93 26.50 23.03
CA LEU A 183 -3.76 27.48 21.95
C LEU A 183 -5.12 28.15 21.64
N PRO A 184 -5.58 29.07 22.52
CA PRO A 184 -6.87 29.73 22.35
C PRO A 184 -6.92 30.53 21.06
N GLY A 185 -8.02 30.39 20.30
CA GLY A 185 -8.18 31.07 19.00
C GLY A 185 -7.46 30.41 17.83
N ALA A 186 -6.60 29.40 18.07
CA ALA A 186 -5.85 28.72 17.01
C ALA A 186 -6.63 27.55 16.38
N PHE A 187 -7.40 26.80 17.17
CA PHE A 187 -8.14 25.62 16.71
C PHE A 187 -9.67 25.77 16.84
N PRO A 188 -10.45 25.38 15.81
CA PRO A 188 -11.91 25.33 15.84
C PRO A 188 -12.49 24.46 16.96
N SER A 189 -13.80 24.61 17.21
CA SER A 189 -14.54 23.67 18.07
C SER A 189 -14.77 22.33 17.36
N ILE A 190 -15.08 21.26 18.11
CA ILE A 190 -15.36 19.95 17.50
C ILE A 190 -16.55 19.98 16.53
N PRO A 191 -17.70 20.60 16.86
CA PRO A 191 -18.78 20.76 15.88
C PRO A 191 -18.33 21.50 14.61
N THR A 192 -17.48 22.53 14.77
CA THR A 192 -16.95 23.29 13.64
C THR A 192 -15.99 22.47 12.79
N ILE A 193 -15.10 21.67 13.39
CA ILE A 193 -14.17 20.84 12.61
C ILE A 193 -14.91 19.70 11.90
N GLU A 194 -15.96 19.13 12.50
CA GLU A 194 -16.82 18.15 11.81
C GLU A 194 -17.55 18.78 10.62
N SER A 195 -17.98 20.04 10.73
CA SER A 195 -18.53 20.79 9.59
C SER A 195 -17.50 20.93 8.47
N TYR A 196 -16.26 21.34 8.79
CA TYR A 196 -15.19 21.44 7.78
C TYR A 196 -14.84 20.07 7.18
N ASN A 197 -14.78 19.03 7.99
CA ASN A 197 -14.51 17.67 7.52
C ASN A 197 -15.59 17.16 6.56
N ASN A 198 -16.85 17.55 6.75
CA ASN A 198 -17.94 17.24 5.82
C ASN A 198 -17.83 17.97 4.48
N GLU A 199 -17.13 19.11 4.42
CA GLU A 199 -16.83 19.81 3.16
C GLU A 199 -15.82 19.01 2.31
N TYR A 200 -14.84 18.36 2.96
CA TYR A 200 -13.86 17.49 2.30
C TYR A 200 -14.46 16.11 1.97
N CYS A 201 -14.89 15.39 2.99
CA CYS A 201 -15.43 14.04 2.82
C CYS A 201 -16.69 13.86 3.66
N THR A 202 -17.81 13.70 2.96
CA THR A 202 -19.03 13.17 3.54
C THR A 202 -18.76 11.80 4.15
N ARG A 203 -19.67 11.41 5.03
CA ARG A 203 -19.66 10.06 5.60
C ARG A 203 -19.65 8.99 4.49
N ILE A 204 -18.95 7.89 4.76
CA ILE A 204 -18.90 6.72 3.88
C ILE A 204 -19.86 5.68 4.46
N GLU A 205 -20.90 5.31 3.71
CA GLU A 205 -21.81 4.23 4.07
C GLU A 205 -21.34 2.89 3.48
N GLU A 206 -21.73 1.77 4.12
CA GLU A 206 -21.41 0.43 3.63
C GLU A 206 -22.11 0.18 2.29
N GLY A 207 -21.35 -0.26 1.28
CA GLY A 207 -21.87 -0.58 -0.06
C GLY A 207 -22.18 0.63 -0.95
N GLU A 208 -21.99 1.86 -0.47
CA GLU A 208 -22.23 3.08 -1.25
C GLU A 208 -21.13 3.30 -2.27
N PHE A 209 -21.52 3.57 -3.52
CA PHE A 209 -20.58 3.98 -4.58
C PHE A 209 -20.60 5.50 -4.75
N ARG A 210 -19.47 6.14 -4.46
CA ARG A 210 -19.31 7.60 -4.40
C ARG A 210 -18.92 8.22 -5.75
N PHE A 211 -19.71 7.95 -6.79
CA PHE A 211 -19.40 8.36 -8.16
C PHE A 211 -19.42 9.89 -8.37
N ASP A 212 -20.32 10.60 -7.68
CA ASP A 212 -20.43 12.06 -7.82
C ASP A 212 -19.21 12.76 -7.20
N GLN A 213 -18.79 12.31 -6.03
CA GLN A 213 -17.58 12.81 -5.37
C GLN A 213 -16.31 12.46 -6.16
N LEU A 214 -16.27 11.28 -6.80
CA LEU A 214 -15.20 10.93 -7.73
C LEU A 214 -15.13 11.92 -8.91
N ASN A 215 -16.28 12.30 -9.47
CA ASN A 215 -16.35 13.28 -10.56
C ASN A 215 -15.82 14.66 -10.15
N ASP A 216 -16.19 15.12 -8.96
CA ASP A 216 -15.70 16.40 -8.44
C ASP A 216 -14.18 16.36 -8.20
N SER A 217 -13.67 15.25 -7.65
CA SER A 217 -12.22 15.02 -7.51
C SER A 217 -11.50 15.00 -8.88
N SER A 218 -12.08 14.33 -9.87
CA SER A 218 -11.52 14.23 -11.24
C SER A 218 -11.43 15.59 -11.93
N LYS A 219 -12.46 16.44 -11.76
CA LYS A 219 -12.47 17.82 -12.29
C LYS A 219 -11.41 18.69 -11.62
N ASN A 220 -11.20 18.56 -10.32
CA ASN A 220 -10.19 19.31 -9.59
C ASN A 220 -8.77 19.01 -10.07
N ILE A 221 -8.52 17.77 -10.49
CA ILE A 221 -7.21 17.32 -11.02
C ILE A 221 -7.12 17.51 -12.55
N ASN A 222 -8.22 17.91 -13.21
CA ASN A 222 -8.35 17.99 -14.66
C ASN A 222 -7.90 16.69 -15.37
N CYS A 223 -8.37 15.55 -14.86
CA CYS A 223 -8.04 14.24 -15.41
C CYS A 223 -9.33 13.52 -15.80
N SER A 224 -9.34 12.87 -16.97
CA SER A 224 -10.48 12.10 -17.48
C SER A 224 -10.19 10.60 -17.60
N TYR A 225 -8.96 10.16 -17.33
CA TYR A 225 -8.57 8.75 -17.38
C TYR A 225 -8.24 8.26 -15.98
N ALA A 226 -8.76 7.10 -15.60
CA ALA A 226 -8.49 6.51 -14.31
C ALA A 226 -8.35 4.99 -14.41
N TYR A 227 -7.75 4.39 -13.38
CA TYR A 227 -7.59 2.96 -13.24
C TYR A 227 -8.25 2.51 -11.94
N ALA A 228 -9.08 1.46 -11.99
CA ALA A 228 -9.80 0.97 -10.83
C ALA A 228 -9.06 -0.21 -10.19
N SER A 229 -9.16 -0.35 -8.88
CA SER A 229 -8.57 -1.46 -8.14
C SER A 229 -9.57 -2.01 -7.13
N GLU A 230 -9.58 -3.33 -6.99
CA GLU A 230 -10.43 -4.05 -6.05
C GLU A 230 -9.57 -4.98 -5.20
N ASP A 231 -9.80 -4.99 -3.88
CA ASP A 231 -9.09 -5.90 -2.97
C ASP A 231 -9.88 -6.12 -1.67
N CYS A 232 -9.56 -7.17 -0.94
CA CYS A 232 -10.21 -7.54 0.32
C CYS A 232 -9.21 -7.60 1.48
N THR A 233 -9.70 -7.38 2.70
CA THR A 233 -8.86 -7.55 3.90
C THR A 233 -9.63 -8.08 5.10
N GLY A 234 -8.95 -8.84 5.96
CA GLY A 234 -9.52 -9.44 7.17
C GLY A 234 -10.06 -8.40 8.16
N VAL A 235 -11.25 -8.67 8.70
CA VAL A 235 -11.92 -7.87 9.73
C VAL A 235 -12.37 -8.72 10.91
N ILE A 236 -12.55 -8.09 12.07
CA ILE A 236 -13.18 -8.73 13.22
C ILE A 236 -14.68 -8.91 12.90
N SER A 237 -15.14 -10.15 12.82
CA SER A 237 -16.53 -10.52 12.56
C SER A 237 -17.45 -10.11 13.70
N LYS A 238 -17.96 -8.87 13.62
CA LYS A 238 -18.80 -8.27 14.65
C LYS A 238 -19.85 -7.35 14.05
N ILE A 239 -21.10 -7.56 14.46
CA ILE A 239 -22.22 -6.69 14.12
C ILE A 239 -22.20 -5.45 15.03
N GLN A 240 -22.47 -4.28 14.46
CA GLN A 240 -22.58 -3.01 15.17
C GLN A 240 -23.77 -2.22 14.68
N TYR A 241 -24.41 -1.48 15.59
CA TYR A 241 -25.49 -0.59 15.22
C TYR A 241 -24.90 0.78 14.87
N ASP A 242 -25.26 1.28 13.70
CA ASP A 242 -24.95 2.62 13.27
C ASP A 242 -26.16 3.55 13.44
N ALA A 243 -26.01 4.51 14.35
CA ALA A 243 -27.13 5.37 14.78
C ALA A 243 -27.51 6.46 13.76
N GLU A 244 -26.63 6.82 12.82
CA GLU A 244 -26.94 7.88 11.85
C GLU A 244 -27.69 7.34 10.65
N SER A 245 -27.30 6.16 10.13
CA SER A 245 -28.03 5.47 9.06
C SER A 245 -29.17 4.58 9.59
N ASN A 246 -29.30 4.42 10.91
CA ASN A 246 -30.24 3.48 11.54
C ASN A 246 -30.10 2.04 11.00
N SER A 247 -28.88 1.58 10.75
CA SER A 247 -28.60 0.27 10.15
C SER A 247 -27.66 -0.58 11.01
N PHE A 248 -27.62 -1.88 10.74
CA PHE A 248 -26.71 -2.83 11.36
C PHE A 248 -25.60 -3.21 10.38
N VAL A 249 -24.36 -2.93 10.76
CA VAL A 249 -23.16 -3.09 9.93
C VAL A 249 -22.36 -4.29 10.40
N GLY A 250 -21.84 -5.09 9.46
CA GLY A 250 -20.98 -6.25 9.72
C GLY A 250 -21.58 -7.61 9.35
N PHE A 251 -22.83 -7.64 8.89
CA PHE A 251 -23.37 -8.81 8.17
C PHE A 251 -22.78 -8.84 6.76
N CYS A 252 -22.65 -10.02 6.16
CA CYS A 252 -22.28 -10.11 4.74
C CYS A 252 -23.28 -9.34 3.89
N SER A 253 -22.81 -8.42 3.06
CA SER A 253 -23.67 -7.66 2.16
C SER A 253 -24.24 -8.59 1.09
N GLU A 254 -25.56 -8.60 0.91
CA GLU A 254 -26.16 -9.30 -0.22
C GLU A 254 -25.84 -8.57 -1.51
N LEU A 255 -25.48 -9.34 -2.54
CA LEU A 255 -25.06 -8.80 -3.84
C LEU A 255 -26.10 -9.10 -4.90
N ARG A 256 -26.62 -8.06 -5.56
CA ARG A 256 -27.42 -8.19 -6.79
C ARG A 256 -26.54 -7.89 -7.99
N ALA A 257 -26.29 -8.90 -8.82
CA ALA A 257 -25.33 -8.81 -9.94
C ALA A 257 -23.96 -8.26 -9.49
N GLY A 258 -23.46 -8.74 -8.35
CA GLY A 258 -22.18 -8.30 -7.77
C GLY A 258 -22.19 -6.94 -7.08
N ILE A 259 -23.31 -6.20 -7.09
CA ILE A 259 -23.43 -4.88 -6.45
C ILE A 259 -24.08 -5.04 -5.07
N PRO A 260 -23.49 -4.50 -3.98
CA PRO A 260 -24.06 -4.56 -2.64
C PRO A 260 -25.38 -3.80 -2.54
N MET A 261 -26.33 -4.36 -1.80
CA MET A 261 -27.57 -3.67 -1.47
C MET A 261 -27.35 -2.65 -0.35
N LEU A 262 -27.63 -1.39 -0.65
CA LEU A 262 -27.55 -0.30 0.32
C LEU A 262 -28.57 -0.47 1.44
N ARG A 263 -28.11 -0.29 2.68
CA ARG A 263 -28.96 -0.21 3.87
C ARG A 263 -29.91 -1.41 4.03
N GLN A 264 -29.48 -2.58 3.58
CA GLN A 264 -30.25 -3.82 3.67
C GLN A 264 -30.69 -4.14 5.10
N TYR A 265 -29.76 -4.01 6.05
CA TYR A 265 -30.00 -4.38 7.44
C TYR A 265 -30.51 -3.17 8.25
N GLN A 266 -31.72 -2.71 7.93
CA GLN A 266 -32.45 -1.70 8.69
C GLN A 266 -33.75 -2.27 9.23
N THR A 267 -33.89 -2.27 10.55
CA THR A 267 -35.13 -2.69 11.20
C THR A 267 -35.38 -1.90 12.47
N ASP A 268 -36.66 -1.63 12.75
CA ASP A 268 -37.16 -1.12 14.03
C ASP A 268 -37.84 -2.23 14.85
N ASP A 269 -37.75 -3.49 14.40
CA ASP A 269 -38.17 -4.69 15.11
C ASP A 269 -36.95 -5.47 15.66
N PHE A 270 -37.07 -5.89 16.92
CA PHE A 270 -36.09 -6.74 17.57
C PHE A 270 -36.13 -8.19 17.08
N LEU A 271 -37.30 -8.75 16.73
CA LEU A 271 -37.41 -10.15 16.29
C LEU A 271 -36.76 -10.33 14.92
N GLU A 272 -37.00 -9.41 13.99
CA GLU A 272 -36.30 -9.39 12.69
C GLU A 272 -34.77 -9.32 12.87
N LEU A 273 -34.27 -8.51 13.80
CA LEU A 273 -32.84 -8.50 14.11
C LEU A 273 -32.35 -9.86 14.67
N GLU A 274 -33.13 -10.51 15.53
CA GLU A 274 -32.81 -11.83 16.07
C GLU A 274 -32.73 -12.90 14.97
N GLU A 275 -33.71 -12.92 14.06
CA GLU A 275 -33.73 -13.80 12.87
C GLU A 275 -32.49 -13.57 11.99
N TRP A 276 -32.04 -12.32 11.81
CA TRP A 276 -30.85 -12.03 11.03
C TRP A 276 -29.57 -12.60 11.63
N PHE A 277 -29.47 -12.66 12.96
CA PHE A 277 -28.31 -13.27 13.64
C PHE A 277 -28.24 -14.79 13.45
N GLU A 278 -29.38 -15.43 13.18
CA GLU A 278 -29.47 -16.87 12.93
C GLU A 278 -29.33 -17.20 11.44
N THR A 279 -29.85 -16.32 10.57
CA THR A 279 -29.93 -16.55 9.12
C THR A 279 -28.69 -16.06 8.36
N PHE A 280 -28.15 -14.88 8.70
CA PHE A 280 -27.10 -14.24 7.91
C PHE A 280 -25.70 -14.44 8.49
N LYS A 281 -24.74 -14.71 7.61
CA LYS A 281 -23.33 -14.80 7.99
C LYS A 281 -22.77 -13.43 8.36
N LYS A 282 -21.85 -13.42 9.32
CA LYS A 282 -21.04 -12.24 9.67
C LYS A 282 -19.91 -12.09 8.66
N SER A 283 -19.60 -10.85 8.31
CA SER A 283 -18.45 -10.56 7.43
C SER A 283 -17.14 -10.93 8.11
N THR A 284 -16.27 -11.63 7.37
CA THR A 284 -14.88 -11.94 7.75
C THR A 284 -13.90 -11.06 7.01
N LEU A 285 -14.33 -10.48 5.88
CA LEU A 285 -13.55 -9.57 5.05
C LEU A 285 -14.32 -8.26 4.83
N VAL A 286 -13.58 -7.20 4.50
CA VAL A 286 -14.11 -6.00 3.87
C VAL A 286 -13.52 -5.88 2.47
N ASN A 287 -14.38 -5.77 1.45
CA ASN A 287 -14.00 -5.49 0.08
C ASN A 287 -13.91 -3.98 -0.12
N LEU A 288 -12.91 -3.52 -0.85
CA LEU A 288 -12.60 -2.12 -1.09
C LEU A 288 -12.40 -1.86 -2.59
N HIS A 289 -13.06 -0.82 -3.08
CA HIS A 289 -12.91 -0.32 -4.45
C HIS A 289 -12.22 1.04 -4.41
N THR A 290 -11.12 1.16 -5.14
CA THR A 290 -10.41 2.44 -5.32
C THR A 290 -10.30 2.81 -6.79
N VAL A 291 -10.19 4.10 -7.07
CA VAL A 291 -10.00 4.65 -8.41
C VAL A 291 -8.81 5.60 -8.37
N GLN A 292 -7.76 5.27 -9.13
CA GLN A 292 -6.53 6.03 -9.25
C GLN A 292 -6.56 6.86 -10.55
N PRO A 293 -6.48 8.20 -10.48
CA PRO A 293 -6.31 9.01 -11.68
C PRO A 293 -4.99 8.72 -12.40
N ILE A 294 -5.04 8.65 -13.74
CA ILE A 294 -3.86 8.47 -14.60
C ILE A 294 -3.35 9.86 -14.98
N THR A 295 -2.43 10.37 -14.18
CA THR A 295 -1.87 11.72 -14.33
C THR A 295 -0.38 11.73 -13.98
N SER A 296 0.34 12.72 -14.50
CA SER A 296 1.74 13.00 -14.18
C SER A 296 1.91 13.69 -12.82
N ILE A 297 0.84 14.26 -12.27
CA ILE A 297 0.81 14.88 -10.95
C ILE A 297 0.63 13.77 -9.91
N GLY A 298 1.36 13.84 -8.79
CA GLY A 298 1.19 12.91 -7.67
C GLY A 298 -0.23 12.98 -7.11
N SER A 299 -1.14 12.14 -7.60
CA SER A 299 -2.54 12.09 -7.19
C SER A 299 -2.79 10.89 -6.29
N THR A 300 -3.53 11.08 -5.21
CA THR A 300 -3.92 9.99 -4.32
C THR A 300 -5.10 9.21 -4.88
N PRO A 301 -5.16 7.88 -4.68
CA PRO A 301 -6.31 7.09 -5.08
C PRO A 301 -7.57 7.52 -4.32
N PHE A 302 -8.69 7.57 -5.03
CA PHE A 302 -10.01 7.86 -4.48
C PHE A 302 -10.68 6.57 -3.99
N LEU A 303 -11.24 6.58 -2.77
CA LEU A 303 -12.04 5.47 -2.26
C LEU A 303 -13.46 5.55 -2.81
N LEU A 304 -13.80 4.62 -3.70
CA LEU A 304 -15.08 4.60 -4.39
C LEU A 304 -16.18 3.92 -3.57
N SER A 305 -15.92 2.73 -3.03
CA SER A 305 -16.87 1.97 -2.23
C SER A 305 -16.16 0.97 -1.30
N SER A 306 -16.85 0.50 -0.26
CA SER A 306 -16.42 -0.63 0.55
C SER A 306 -17.58 -1.31 1.27
N PHE A 307 -17.52 -2.64 1.42
CA PHE A 307 -18.59 -3.43 2.07
C PHE A 307 -18.08 -4.75 2.65
N GLY A 308 -18.79 -5.30 3.63
CA GLY A 308 -18.48 -6.57 4.27
C GLY A 308 -18.83 -7.79 3.40
N THR A 309 -17.96 -8.80 3.40
CA THR A 309 -18.13 -10.05 2.63
C THR A 309 -17.50 -11.26 3.34
N ASP A 310 -17.79 -12.46 2.85
CA ASP A 310 -17.24 -13.76 3.29
C ASP A 310 -16.40 -14.45 2.20
N ASN A 311 -15.95 -13.71 1.19
CA ASN A 311 -15.12 -14.19 0.08
C ASN A 311 -15.81 -15.10 -0.96
N HIS A 312 -17.11 -15.40 -0.82
CA HIS A 312 -17.83 -16.37 -1.67
C HIS A 312 -18.37 -15.77 -2.99
N ILE A 313 -17.83 -14.63 -3.43
CA ILE A 313 -18.28 -13.94 -4.64
C ILE A 313 -17.72 -14.65 -5.89
N ASP A 314 -18.58 -14.97 -6.84
CA ASP A 314 -18.16 -15.61 -8.10
C ASP A 314 -17.55 -14.60 -9.11
N SER A 315 -16.81 -15.14 -10.09
CA SER A 315 -16.13 -14.35 -11.12
C SER A 315 -17.06 -13.55 -12.04
N VAL A 316 -18.28 -14.02 -12.29
CA VAL A 316 -19.25 -13.34 -13.16
C VAL A 316 -19.84 -12.14 -12.43
N SER A 317 -20.17 -12.30 -11.14
CA SER A 317 -20.57 -11.21 -10.25
C SER A 317 -19.50 -10.11 -10.15
N ILE A 318 -18.21 -10.48 -10.08
CA ILE A 318 -17.10 -9.52 -10.15
C ILE A 318 -17.14 -8.71 -11.47
N ILE A 319 -17.34 -9.38 -12.61
CA ILE A 319 -17.40 -8.72 -13.92
C ILE A 319 -18.59 -7.77 -14.02
N HIS A 320 -19.77 -8.17 -13.52
CA HIS A 320 -20.94 -7.28 -13.48
C HIS A 320 -20.68 -6.01 -12.66
N ARG A 321 -20.00 -6.14 -11.51
CA ARG A 321 -19.59 -5.00 -10.70
C ARG A 321 -18.60 -4.10 -11.43
N TRP A 322 -17.62 -4.65 -12.13
CA TRP A 322 -16.68 -3.87 -12.95
C TRP A 322 -17.38 -3.12 -14.09
N LEU A 323 -18.34 -3.78 -14.75
CA LEU A 323 -19.18 -3.14 -15.78
C LEU A 323 -20.01 -1.99 -15.20
N PHE A 324 -20.60 -2.17 -14.02
CA PHE A 324 -21.33 -1.12 -13.33
C PHE A 324 -20.44 0.11 -13.04
N ILE A 325 -19.24 -0.13 -12.48
CA ILE A 325 -18.26 0.95 -12.22
C ILE A 325 -17.87 1.66 -13.52
N LEU A 326 -17.58 0.91 -14.58
CA LEU A 326 -17.21 1.43 -15.90
C LEU A 326 -18.31 2.32 -16.49
N GLU A 327 -19.57 1.87 -16.44
CA GLU A 327 -20.71 2.60 -17.01
C GLU A 327 -21.06 3.85 -16.20
N GLU A 328 -21.07 3.78 -14.87
CA GLU A 328 -21.33 4.93 -13.99
C GLU A 328 -20.24 6.01 -14.07
N CYS A 329 -18.97 5.61 -14.21
CA CYS A 329 -17.86 6.52 -14.45
C CYS A 329 -17.95 7.16 -15.84
N LYS A 330 -18.30 6.39 -16.88
CA LYS A 330 -18.46 6.92 -18.24
C LYS A 330 -19.56 8.00 -18.30
N LYS A 331 -20.69 7.80 -17.62
CA LYS A 331 -21.76 8.81 -17.49
C LYS A 331 -21.26 10.16 -16.93
N ARG A 332 -20.15 10.14 -16.20
CA ARG A 332 -19.50 11.30 -15.57
C ARG A 332 -18.24 11.76 -16.31
N ASN A 333 -18.04 11.33 -17.55
CA ASN A 333 -16.87 11.63 -18.39
C ASN A 333 -15.53 11.13 -17.81
N ILE A 334 -15.55 10.07 -17.02
CA ILE A 334 -14.35 9.40 -16.52
C ILE A 334 -14.19 8.08 -17.27
N ARG A 335 -13.11 7.95 -18.04
CA ARG A 335 -12.73 6.71 -18.72
C ARG A 335 -11.91 5.84 -17.77
N ILE A 336 -12.55 4.81 -17.22
CA ILE A 336 -11.82 3.71 -16.56
C ILE A 336 -11.09 2.91 -17.64
N VAL A 337 -9.75 2.90 -17.57
CA VAL A 337 -8.87 2.19 -18.51
C VAL A 337 -8.85 0.70 -18.22
N GLY A 338 -8.87 0.31 -16.94
CA GLY A 338 -8.80 -1.08 -16.54
C GLY A 338 -9.03 -1.30 -15.05
N PHE A 339 -8.95 -2.58 -14.68
CA PHE A 339 -9.11 -3.08 -13.32
C PHE A 339 -7.90 -3.88 -12.86
N SER A 340 -7.47 -3.65 -11.63
CA SER A 340 -6.49 -4.47 -10.93
C SER A 340 -7.08 -5.13 -9.69
N SER A 341 -6.48 -6.26 -9.32
CA SER A 341 -6.84 -7.01 -8.13
C SER A 341 -5.63 -7.78 -7.62
N ASP A 342 -5.75 -8.29 -6.40
CA ASP A 342 -4.90 -9.38 -5.92
C ASP A 342 -5.09 -10.64 -6.81
N ALA A 343 -4.05 -11.46 -6.84
CA ALA A 343 -3.86 -12.70 -7.55
C ALA A 343 -4.65 -13.88 -6.95
N ASP A 344 -5.83 -13.61 -6.41
CA ASP A 344 -6.82 -14.62 -6.05
C ASP A 344 -7.47 -15.20 -7.32
N SER A 345 -7.66 -16.51 -7.28
CA SER A 345 -8.26 -17.36 -8.30
C SER A 345 -9.53 -16.78 -8.94
N LYS A 346 -10.46 -16.22 -8.15
CA LYS A 346 -11.75 -15.72 -8.65
C LYS A 346 -11.58 -14.46 -9.51
N TYR A 347 -10.66 -13.58 -9.12
CA TYR A 347 -10.34 -12.36 -9.87
C TYR A 347 -9.54 -12.71 -11.12
N LEU A 348 -8.62 -13.67 -11.03
CA LEU A 348 -7.92 -14.18 -12.21
C LEU A 348 -8.90 -14.79 -13.22
N LYS A 349 -9.86 -15.62 -12.78
CA LYS A 349 -10.92 -16.16 -13.65
C LYS A 349 -11.77 -15.03 -14.24
N ALA A 350 -12.15 -14.02 -13.46
CA ALA A 350 -12.88 -12.84 -13.95
C ALA A 350 -12.10 -12.08 -15.04
N MET A 351 -10.81 -11.83 -14.85
CA MET A 351 -9.96 -11.16 -15.83
C MET A 351 -9.80 -12.00 -17.11
N ARG A 352 -9.63 -13.32 -16.99
CA ARG A 352 -9.55 -14.22 -18.13
C ARG A 352 -10.81 -14.15 -18.99
N LEU A 353 -11.97 -14.29 -18.34
CA LEU A 353 -13.28 -14.17 -18.97
C LEU A 353 -13.42 -12.79 -19.64
N ALA A 354 -13.12 -11.71 -18.91
CA ALA A 354 -13.25 -10.35 -19.39
C ALA A 354 -12.36 -10.04 -20.59
N THR A 355 -11.18 -10.66 -20.69
CA THR A 355 -10.15 -10.34 -21.70
C THR A 355 -10.09 -11.34 -22.86
N GLY A 356 -10.88 -12.41 -22.80
CA GLY A 356 -10.85 -13.52 -23.76
C GLY A 356 -9.58 -14.37 -23.66
N TYR A 357 -8.86 -14.31 -22.52
CA TYR A 357 -7.64 -15.11 -22.32
C TYR A 357 -8.00 -16.56 -21.99
N PHE A 358 -8.19 -17.37 -23.04
CA PHE A 358 -8.55 -18.79 -22.93
C PHE A 358 -9.74 -18.98 -21.98
N ALA A 359 -10.78 -18.16 -22.15
CA ALA A 359 -12.02 -18.23 -21.40
C ALA A 359 -13.08 -17.41 -22.16
N GLN A 360 -14.34 -17.82 -22.08
CA GLN A 360 -15.45 -17.12 -22.73
C GLN A 360 -16.56 -16.86 -21.73
N LEU A 361 -17.06 -15.62 -21.70
CA LEU A 361 -18.27 -15.29 -20.94
C LEU A 361 -19.50 -15.82 -21.68
N PRO A 362 -20.33 -16.65 -21.03
CA PRO A 362 -21.65 -16.94 -21.54
C PRO A 362 -22.54 -15.71 -21.35
N ASN A 363 -23.33 -15.36 -22.36
CA ASN A 363 -24.46 -14.43 -22.27
C ASN A 363 -24.15 -12.95 -21.92
N ILE A 364 -22.89 -12.50 -21.97
CA ILE A 364 -22.53 -11.08 -21.81
C ILE A 364 -21.71 -10.62 -23.01
N ASP A 365 -22.26 -9.68 -23.78
CA ASP A 365 -21.55 -9.06 -24.90
C ASP A 365 -20.70 -7.87 -24.43
N LEU A 366 -19.42 -8.13 -24.18
CA LEU A 366 -18.44 -7.10 -23.85
C LEU A 366 -17.95 -6.30 -25.07
N LEU A 367 -18.23 -6.76 -26.29
CA LEU A 367 -17.62 -6.26 -27.52
C LEU A 367 -18.54 -5.35 -28.34
N ASN A 368 -19.80 -5.21 -27.95
CA ASN A 368 -20.76 -4.30 -28.59
C ASN A 368 -20.93 -2.99 -27.81
N LYS A 369 -19.82 -2.25 -27.66
CA LYS A 369 -19.77 -0.94 -26.98
C LYS A 369 -18.96 0.05 -27.84
N ASP A 370 -19.36 1.31 -27.87
CA ASP A 370 -18.80 2.38 -28.72
C ASP A 370 -17.39 2.88 -28.33
N TYR A 371 -16.86 2.44 -27.19
CA TYR A 371 -15.67 2.97 -26.53
C TYR A 371 -14.62 1.90 -26.23
N ILE A 372 -14.66 0.81 -26.99
CA ILE A 372 -13.74 -0.32 -26.86
C ILE A 372 -12.35 0.10 -27.31
N PHE A 373 -11.34 -0.40 -26.60
CA PHE A 373 -9.97 -0.32 -27.06
C PHE A 373 -9.73 -1.35 -28.15
N GLU A 374 -9.28 -0.88 -29.30
CA GLU A 374 -8.94 -1.73 -30.44
C GLU A 374 -7.48 -1.52 -30.80
N ILE A 375 -6.75 -2.63 -30.97
CA ILE A 375 -5.37 -2.64 -31.40
C ILE A 375 -5.21 -3.47 -32.67
N ASN A 376 -4.29 -3.04 -33.52
CA ASN A 376 -3.91 -3.80 -34.70
C ASN A 376 -2.72 -4.69 -34.33
N ILE A 377 -2.94 -6.01 -34.35
CA ILE A 377 -1.89 -7.00 -34.13
C ILE A 377 -1.44 -7.54 -35.49
N PRO A 378 -0.12 -7.52 -35.81
CA PRO A 378 0.40 -8.15 -37.00
C PRO A 378 0.06 -9.64 -37.05
N ASN A 379 -0.30 -10.14 -38.24
CA ASN A 379 -0.60 -11.57 -38.45
C ASN A 379 0.58 -12.49 -38.10
N SER A 380 1.80 -11.97 -38.09
CA SER A 380 3.02 -12.68 -37.69
C SER A 380 3.08 -12.98 -36.18
N TRP A 381 2.31 -12.29 -35.35
CA TRP A 381 2.37 -12.40 -33.89
C TRP A 381 1.57 -13.60 -33.36
N SER A 382 1.98 -14.80 -33.77
CA SER A 382 1.41 -16.08 -33.31
C SER A 382 1.47 -16.26 -31.79
N TRP A 383 2.41 -15.56 -31.14
CA TRP A 383 2.71 -15.59 -29.72
C TRP A 383 1.77 -14.74 -28.86
N PHE A 384 0.97 -13.86 -29.47
CA PHE A 384 0.01 -13.00 -28.78
C PHE A 384 -1.35 -13.72 -28.65
N PHE A 385 -1.87 -13.83 -27.43
CA PHE A 385 -3.02 -14.67 -27.07
C PHE A 385 -4.28 -13.91 -26.67
N LEU A 386 -4.22 -12.58 -26.47
CA LEU A 386 -5.42 -11.80 -26.17
C LEU A 386 -6.17 -11.41 -27.44
N ARG A 387 -7.48 -11.18 -27.32
CA ARG A 387 -8.28 -10.57 -28.39
C ARG A 387 -7.84 -9.12 -28.64
N THR A 388 -7.99 -8.67 -29.88
CA THR A 388 -7.61 -7.32 -30.35
C THR A 388 -8.54 -6.21 -29.84
N LYS A 389 -9.77 -6.57 -29.44
CA LYS A 389 -10.78 -5.65 -28.91
C LYS A 389 -10.96 -5.87 -27.41
N GLN A 390 -10.76 -4.84 -26.60
CA GLN A 390 -10.88 -4.90 -25.14
C GLN A 390 -11.75 -3.77 -24.62
N LEU A 391 -12.81 -4.08 -23.85
CA LEU A 391 -13.64 -3.04 -23.23
C LEU A 391 -12.87 -2.24 -22.18
N PHE A 392 -12.08 -2.96 -21.38
CA PHE A 392 -11.16 -2.46 -20.36
C PHE A 392 -9.98 -3.42 -20.24
N LEU A 393 -8.87 -2.93 -19.70
CA LEU A 393 -7.66 -3.71 -19.46
C LEU A 393 -7.70 -4.38 -18.09
N CYS A 394 -6.93 -5.44 -17.89
CA CYS A 394 -6.85 -6.13 -16.60
C CYS A 394 -5.38 -6.31 -16.22
N PHE A 395 -4.97 -5.84 -15.05
CA PHE A 395 -3.57 -5.96 -14.61
C PHE A 395 -3.52 -6.53 -13.21
N GLN A 396 -2.67 -7.52 -12.99
CA GLN A 396 -2.58 -8.20 -11.71
C GLN A 396 -1.40 -7.71 -10.89
N ASP A 397 -1.54 -7.74 -9.56
CA ASP A 397 -0.52 -7.18 -8.68
C ASP A 397 0.82 -7.92 -8.81
N PRO A 398 1.89 -7.23 -9.28
CA PRO A 398 3.20 -7.84 -9.43
C PRO A 398 3.86 -8.23 -8.10
N ILE A 399 3.50 -7.60 -6.97
CA ILE A 399 4.02 -7.96 -5.65
C ILE A 399 3.50 -9.33 -5.23
N HIS A 400 2.22 -9.60 -5.47
CA HIS A 400 1.59 -10.89 -5.20
C HIS A 400 2.08 -11.99 -6.16
N LEU A 401 2.35 -11.65 -7.42
CA LEU A 401 3.03 -12.56 -8.35
C LEU A 401 4.43 -12.95 -7.85
N ALA A 402 5.23 -11.98 -7.41
CA ALA A 402 6.58 -12.23 -6.89
C ALA A 402 6.56 -13.12 -5.63
N THR A 403 5.64 -12.86 -4.70
CA THR A 403 5.50 -13.68 -3.47
C THR A 403 4.99 -15.09 -3.79
N LYS A 404 4.09 -15.29 -4.77
CA LYS A 404 3.69 -16.63 -5.22
C LYS A 404 4.87 -17.43 -5.79
N LEU A 405 5.72 -16.81 -6.60
CA LEU A 405 6.96 -17.44 -7.09
C LEU A 405 7.92 -17.79 -5.95
N ARG A 406 8.12 -16.90 -4.98
CA ARG A 406 8.92 -17.19 -3.78
C ARG A 406 8.33 -18.37 -3.00
N ASN A 407 7.04 -18.30 -2.65
CA ASN A 407 6.39 -19.33 -1.84
C ASN A 407 6.41 -20.70 -2.53
N ARG A 408 6.36 -20.73 -3.86
CA ARG A 408 6.51 -21.98 -4.63
C ARG A 408 7.91 -22.60 -4.50
N LEU A 409 8.97 -21.77 -4.51
CA LEU A 409 10.34 -22.24 -4.25
C LEU A 409 10.51 -22.78 -2.82
N LEU A 410 9.83 -22.17 -1.86
CA LEU A 410 9.93 -22.56 -0.45
C LEU A 410 8.99 -23.72 -0.07
N SER A 411 8.09 -24.12 -0.96
CA SER A 411 7.10 -25.17 -0.67
C SER A 411 7.77 -26.54 -0.57
N THR A 412 7.36 -27.32 0.43
CA THR A 412 7.75 -28.74 0.58
C THR A 412 6.91 -29.67 -0.31
N THR A 413 5.79 -29.19 -0.85
CA THR A 413 4.87 -29.97 -1.70
C THR A 413 5.25 -29.95 -3.18
N ALA A 414 6.25 -29.13 -3.55
CA ALA A 414 6.72 -28.98 -4.93
C ALA A 414 8.12 -29.59 -5.09
N SER A 415 8.36 -30.25 -6.22
CA SER A 415 9.70 -30.69 -6.63
C SER A 415 10.05 -30.06 -7.97
N LEU A 416 10.39 -28.77 -7.92
CA LEU A 416 10.69 -27.97 -9.10
C LEU A 416 11.93 -28.48 -9.86
N VAL A 417 11.80 -28.63 -11.18
CA VAL A 417 12.90 -29.07 -12.06
C VAL A 417 12.91 -28.29 -13.37
N MET A 418 14.10 -27.90 -13.82
CA MET A 418 14.32 -27.24 -15.12
C MET A 418 15.43 -27.97 -15.87
N GLY A 419 15.07 -28.66 -16.95
CA GLY A 419 16.07 -29.35 -17.75
C GLY A 419 16.76 -30.45 -16.96
N ASP A 420 18.09 -30.38 -16.93
CA ASP A 420 18.95 -31.30 -16.18
C ASP A 420 19.13 -30.91 -14.71
N TYR A 421 18.54 -29.78 -14.27
CA TYR A 421 18.75 -29.21 -12.95
C TYR A 421 17.52 -29.29 -12.06
N GLN A 422 17.75 -29.52 -10.77
CA GLN A 422 16.75 -29.36 -9.73
C GLN A 422 16.78 -27.92 -9.21
N ILE A 423 15.60 -27.35 -8.93
CA ILE A 423 15.49 -26.06 -8.26
C ILE A 423 15.28 -26.35 -6.77
N SER A 424 16.13 -25.79 -5.92
CA SER A 424 16.20 -26.21 -4.52
C SER A 424 16.46 -25.05 -3.57
N LEU A 425 15.65 -24.98 -2.50
CA LEU A 425 15.90 -24.11 -1.36
C LEU A 425 17.28 -24.38 -0.71
N LYS A 426 17.79 -25.62 -0.81
CA LYS A 426 19.10 -25.97 -0.24
C LYS A 426 20.24 -25.17 -0.84
N ASP A 427 20.10 -24.69 -2.08
CA ASP A 427 21.14 -23.87 -2.70
C ASP A 427 21.27 -22.52 -1.99
N LEU A 428 20.14 -21.91 -1.60
CA LEU A 428 20.13 -20.67 -0.81
C LEU A 428 20.58 -20.90 0.63
N GLN A 429 20.22 -22.03 1.25
CA GLN A 429 20.72 -22.41 2.58
C GLN A 429 22.25 -22.57 2.56
N ASN A 430 22.77 -23.29 1.56
CA ASN A 430 24.21 -23.45 1.38
C ASN A 430 24.94 -22.12 1.20
N LEU A 431 24.34 -21.15 0.49
CA LEU A 431 24.91 -19.81 0.39
C LEU A 431 25.00 -19.11 1.75
N ILE A 432 23.90 -19.14 2.52
CA ILE A 432 23.82 -18.52 3.85
C ILE A 432 24.80 -19.17 4.84
N ASP A 433 24.97 -20.49 4.77
CA ASP A 433 25.80 -21.22 5.72
C ASP A 433 27.30 -21.16 5.39
N LYS A 434 27.67 -21.06 4.11
CA LYS A 434 29.07 -21.16 3.66
C LYS A 434 29.75 -19.83 3.37
N TYR A 435 28.99 -18.80 3.04
CA TYR A 435 29.54 -17.51 2.61
C TYR A 435 29.19 -16.39 3.58
N SER A 436 29.90 -15.26 3.48
CA SER A 436 29.66 -14.12 4.35
C SER A 436 28.37 -13.40 3.95
N LYS A 437 27.59 -12.98 4.95
CA LYS A 437 26.43 -12.10 4.75
C LYS A 437 26.77 -10.83 3.96
N LEU A 438 28.01 -10.34 4.03
CA LEU A 438 28.44 -9.16 3.25
C LEU A 438 28.41 -9.41 1.73
N ASP A 439 28.57 -10.66 1.30
CA ASP A 439 28.60 -11.02 -0.11
C ASP A 439 27.19 -11.10 -0.70
N HIS A 440 26.29 -11.84 -0.01
CA HIS A 440 24.95 -12.16 -0.51
C HIS A 440 23.81 -11.38 0.14
N ASN A 441 24.01 -10.79 1.32
CA ASN A 441 23.02 -10.04 2.11
C ASN A 441 21.75 -10.81 2.52
N LEU A 442 21.81 -12.15 2.52
CA LEU A 442 20.72 -13.02 2.96
C LEU A 442 20.86 -13.38 4.43
N VAL A 443 19.72 -13.57 5.10
CA VAL A 443 19.63 -14.19 6.42
C VAL A 443 18.61 -15.34 6.39
N LEU A 444 18.67 -16.24 7.37
CA LEU A 444 17.76 -17.40 7.43
C LEU A 444 16.28 -17.02 7.40
N SER A 445 15.90 -15.87 7.98
CA SER A 445 14.51 -15.40 7.92
C SER A 445 14.04 -15.07 6.51
N ASP A 446 14.94 -14.79 5.55
CA ASP A 446 14.57 -14.48 4.17
C ASP A 446 14.03 -15.71 3.42
N ILE A 447 14.46 -16.89 3.83
CA ILE A 447 14.02 -18.18 3.27
C ILE A 447 13.01 -18.92 4.16
N TYR A 448 12.52 -18.25 5.22
CA TYR A 448 11.54 -18.82 6.13
C TYR A 448 10.11 -18.61 5.63
N VAL A 449 9.30 -19.67 5.65
CA VAL A 449 7.95 -19.70 5.02
C VAL A 449 6.86 -19.08 5.90
N LYS A 450 7.14 -18.81 7.19
CA LYS A 450 6.12 -18.33 8.12
C LYS A 450 5.46 -17.03 7.68
N ASP A 451 6.21 -16.13 7.04
CA ASP A 451 5.67 -14.94 6.40
C ASP A 451 5.60 -15.15 4.87
N ARG A 452 4.42 -15.55 4.41
CA ARG A 452 4.11 -15.77 2.98
C ARG A 452 3.98 -14.47 2.19
N GLN A 453 3.78 -13.33 2.85
CA GLN A 453 3.60 -12.01 2.23
C GLN A 453 4.90 -11.19 2.22
N ASN A 454 6.02 -11.77 2.67
CA ASN A 454 7.32 -11.10 2.73
C ASN A 454 7.92 -10.81 1.34
N TYR A 455 7.51 -9.69 0.76
CA TYR A 455 8.04 -9.19 -0.50
C TYR A 455 9.50 -8.74 -0.39
N ALA A 456 9.95 -8.24 0.76
CA ALA A 456 11.33 -7.79 0.93
C ALA A 456 12.33 -8.95 0.73
N SER A 457 11.96 -10.16 1.16
CA SER A 457 12.79 -11.34 0.93
C SER A 457 12.78 -11.77 -0.54
N CYS A 458 11.70 -11.54 -1.30
CA CYS A 458 11.69 -11.76 -2.76
C CYS A 458 12.82 -10.96 -3.44
N LEU A 459 12.94 -9.67 -3.11
CA LEU A 459 13.98 -8.79 -3.65
C LEU A 459 15.41 -9.25 -3.32
N LYS A 460 15.62 -9.72 -2.08
CA LYS A 460 16.94 -10.15 -1.62
C LYS A 460 17.38 -11.45 -2.29
N ILE A 461 16.51 -12.47 -2.31
CA ILE A 461 16.85 -13.78 -2.90
C ILE A 461 17.08 -13.69 -4.41
N SER A 462 16.43 -12.75 -5.10
CA SER A 462 16.63 -12.49 -6.53
C SER A 462 17.59 -11.32 -6.82
N SER A 463 18.43 -10.96 -5.84
CA SER A 463 19.43 -9.89 -6.02
C SER A 463 20.57 -10.36 -6.93
N LEU A 464 21.23 -9.41 -7.60
CA LEU A 464 22.33 -9.73 -8.51
C LEU A 464 23.49 -10.42 -7.80
N ASN A 465 23.78 -10.01 -6.56
CA ASN A 465 24.81 -10.65 -5.74
C ASN A 465 24.52 -12.12 -5.50
N VAL A 466 23.28 -12.47 -5.12
CA VAL A 466 22.87 -13.87 -4.92
C VAL A 466 22.97 -14.66 -6.22
N LEU A 467 22.46 -14.11 -7.33
CA LEU A 467 22.52 -14.78 -8.63
C LEU A 467 23.97 -15.06 -9.07
N ASN A 468 24.87 -14.09 -8.90
CA ASN A 468 26.30 -14.24 -9.24
C ASN A 468 26.98 -15.30 -8.37
N MET A 469 26.57 -15.46 -7.11
CA MET A 469 27.12 -16.49 -6.23
C MET A 469 26.57 -17.88 -6.54
N LEU A 470 25.30 -18.00 -6.93
CA LEU A 470 24.76 -19.27 -7.45
C LEU A 470 25.47 -19.70 -8.73
N ASP A 471 25.86 -18.75 -9.59
CA ASP A 471 26.57 -19.06 -10.84
C ASP A 471 27.96 -19.69 -10.60
N GLN A 472 28.55 -19.54 -9.42
CA GLN A 472 29.82 -20.18 -9.04
C GLN A 472 29.67 -21.69 -8.79
N ASN A 473 28.45 -22.18 -8.59
CA ASN A 473 28.16 -23.59 -8.37
C ASN A 473 27.25 -24.12 -9.48
N GLU A 474 27.83 -24.91 -10.40
CA GLU A 474 27.14 -25.47 -11.56
C GLU A 474 25.85 -26.22 -11.17
N ASN A 475 25.83 -26.90 -10.02
CA ASN A 475 24.65 -27.66 -9.57
C ASN A 475 23.46 -26.76 -9.18
N SER A 476 23.71 -25.48 -8.89
CA SER A 476 22.66 -24.52 -8.49
C SER A 476 22.10 -23.69 -9.63
N PHE A 477 22.50 -24.00 -10.88
CA PHE A 477 22.09 -23.27 -12.07
C PHE A 477 20.56 -23.28 -12.28
N GLY A 478 19.88 -24.38 -11.92
CA GLY A 478 18.41 -24.43 -11.92
C GLY A 478 17.79 -23.36 -11.01
N THR A 479 18.30 -23.23 -9.78
CA THR A 479 17.85 -22.23 -8.82
C THR A 479 18.19 -20.81 -9.27
N HIS A 480 19.39 -20.58 -9.84
CA HIS A 480 19.75 -19.31 -10.49
C HIS A 480 18.73 -18.91 -11.57
N CYS A 481 18.38 -19.84 -12.45
CA CYS A 481 17.40 -19.66 -13.51
C CYS A 481 16.01 -19.29 -12.96
N TYR A 482 15.53 -20.01 -11.95
CA TYR A 482 14.25 -19.72 -11.31
C TYR A 482 14.22 -18.33 -10.67
N LEU A 483 15.28 -17.96 -9.94
CA LEU A 483 15.39 -16.64 -9.32
C LEU A 483 15.59 -15.51 -10.35
N THR A 484 16.11 -15.82 -11.54
CA THR A 484 16.16 -14.88 -12.67
C THR A 484 14.76 -14.54 -13.18
N ILE A 485 13.84 -15.52 -13.26
CA ILE A 485 12.42 -15.28 -13.59
C ILE A 485 11.80 -14.32 -12.56
N LEU A 486 12.00 -14.58 -11.26
CA LEU A 486 11.53 -13.71 -10.18
C LEU A 486 12.11 -12.29 -10.28
N ARG A 487 13.41 -12.18 -10.60
CA ARG A 487 14.09 -10.90 -10.81
C ARG A 487 13.49 -10.14 -11.99
N PHE A 488 13.23 -10.81 -13.11
CA PHE A 488 12.63 -10.18 -14.30
C PHE A 488 11.23 -9.66 -14.01
N VAL A 489 10.38 -10.41 -13.30
CA VAL A 489 9.07 -9.91 -12.84
C VAL A 489 9.22 -8.60 -12.04
N THR A 490 10.19 -8.57 -11.12
CA THR A 490 10.46 -7.39 -10.29
C THR A 490 10.92 -6.18 -11.11
N ILE A 491 11.90 -6.37 -12.01
CA ILE A 491 12.43 -5.31 -12.87
C ILE A 491 11.32 -4.76 -13.79
N THR A 492 10.55 -5.66 -14.40
CA THR A 492 9.48 -5.29 -15.34
C THR A 492 8.39 -4.45 -14.70
N TYR A 493 7.93 -4.82 -13.50
CA TYR A 493 6.66 -4.29 -12.97
C TYR A 493 6.81 -3.46 -11.70
N ILE A 494 7.97 -3.49 -11.03
CA ILE A 494 8.14 -2.86 -9.71
C ILE A 494 9.30 -1.85 -9.71
N ASP A 495 10.40 -2.13 -10.41
CA ASP A 495 11.52 -1.20 -10.52
C ASP A 495 11.14 0.04 -11.35
N LYS A 496 11.12 1.22 -10.72
CA LYS A 496 10.76 2.50 -11.35
C LYS A 496 11.81 3.04 -12.32
N ALA A 497 13.05 2.56 -12.25
CA ALA A 497 14.13 3.02 -13.11
C ALA A 497 14.11 2.39 -14.51
N THR A 498 13.38 1.29 -14.71
CA THR A 498 13.35 0.57 -15.99
C THR A 498 12.53 1.31 -17.06
N ASN A 499 13.07 1.49 -18.25
CA ASN A 499 12.33 2.09 -19.38
C ASN A 499 11.32 1.10 -20.00
N ILE A 500 10.37 1.61 -20.78
CA ILE A 500 9.26 0.81 -21.32
C ILE A 500 9.69 -0.34 -22.24
N LEU A 501 10.67 -0.13 -23.13
CA LEU A 501 11.13 -1.19 -24.05
C LEU A 501 11.81 -2.33 -23.29
N MET A 502 12.64 -1.99 -22.29
CA MET A 502 13.25 -2.97 -21.41
C MET A 502 12.21 -3.74 -20.58
N ARG A 503 11.13 -3.07 -20.13
CA ARG A 503 10.00 -3.78 -19.49
C ARG A 503 9.37 -4.79 -20.43
N ILE A 504 9.12 -4.42 -21.69
CA ILE A 504 8.59 -5.35 -22.70
C ILE A 504 9.53 -6.55 -22.89
N PHE A 505 10.84 -6.29 -23.03
CA PHE A 505 11.85 -7.35 -23.15
C PHE A 505 11.82 -8.32 -21.96
N TYR A 506 11.86 -7.83 -20.72
CA TYR A 506 11.88 -8.68 -19.53
C TYR A 506 10.53 -9.39 -19.29
N ALA A 507 9.40 -8.73 -19.59
CA ALA A 507 8.07 -9.34 -19.54
C ALA A 507 8.00 -10.56 -20.47
N TRP A 508 8.35 -10.37 -21.75
CA TRP A 508 8.29 -11.43 -22.74
C TRP A 508 9.36 -12.50 -22.56
N SER A 509 10.54 -12.14 -22.03
CA SER A 509 11.56 -13.13 -21.65
C SER A 509 11.00 -14.08 -20.59
N THR A 510 10.31 -13.54 -19.59
CA THR A 510 9.64 -14.31 -18.52
C THR A 510 8.57 -15.24 -19.11
N VAL A 511 7.73 -14.74 -20.03
CA VAL A 511 6.72 -15.54 -20.74
C VAL A 511 7.35 -16.68 -21.53
N PHE A 512 8.34 -16.40 -22.38
CA PHE A 512 8.92 -17.41 -23.26
C PHE A 512 9.72 -18.46 -22.50
N ILE A 513 10.46 -18.07 -21.45
CA ILE A 513 11.11 -19.03 -20.54
C ILE A 513 10.06 -19.95 -19.92
N SER A 514 8.94 -19.38 -19.43
CA SER A 514 7.87 -20.15 -18.80
C SER A 514 7.18 -21.10 -19.79
N ARG A 515 6.94 -20.67 -21.04
CA ARG A 515 6.38 -21.50 -22.12
C ARG A 515 7.30 -22.67 -22.49
N LEU A 516 8.59 -22.41 -22.67
CA LEU A 516 9.59 -23.45 -22.96
C LEU A 516 9.69 -24.44 -21.80
N TRP A 517 9.70 -23.94 -20.57
CA TRP A 517 9.75 -24.77 -19.36
C TRP A 517 8.51 -25.67 -19.22
N PHE A 518 7.31 -25.10 -19.34
CA PHE A 518 6.05 -25.85 -19.31
C PHE A 518 6.01 -26.94 -20.38
N THR A 519 6.34 -26.58 -21.62
CA THR A 519 6.33 -27.50 -22.77
C THR A 519 7.32 -28.64 -22.57
N TRP A 520 8.51 -28.34 -22.04
CA TRP A 520 9.53 -29.33 -21.75
C TRP A 520 9.08 -30.30 -20.64
N ILE A 521 8.51 -29.81 -19.53
CA ILE A 521 7.97 -30.68 -18.46
C ILE A 521 6.91 -31.62 -19.02
N ARG A 522 5.96 -31.07 -19.79
CA ARG A 522 4.87 -31.84 -20.39
C ARG A 522 5.41 -33.02 -21.20
N TYR A 523 6.34 -32.77 -22.13
CA TYR A 523 6.91 -33.84 -22.94
C TYR A 523 7.79 -34.81 -22.14
N LYS A 524 8.53 -34.33 -21.12
CA LYS A 524 9.32 -35.18 -20.24
C LYS A 524 8.42 -36.18 -19.50
N LEU A 525 7.31 -35.71 -18.94
CA LEU A 525 6.35 -36.55 -18.24
C LEU A 525 5.66 -37.53 -19.19
N MET A 526 5.25 -37.08 -20.38
CA MET A 526 4.68 -37.97 -21.41
C MET A 526 5.61 -39.14 -21.74
N ILE A 527 6.91 -38.89 -21.90
CA ILE A 527 7.90 -39.95 -22.19
C ILE A 527 8.05 -40.91 -21.00
N GLN A 528 7.98 -40.41 -19.77
CA GLN A 528 8.06 -41.24 -18.56
C GLN A 528 6.79 -42.09 -18.36
N GLU A 529 5.62 -41.56 -18.68
CA GLU A 529 4.31 -42.23 -18.54
C GLU A 529 4.02 -43.21 -19.69
N GLN A 530 4.46 -42.93 -20.92
CA GLN A 530 4.39 -43.88 -22.05
C GLN A 530 5.20 -45.16 -21.78
N ARG A 531 6.22 -45.09 -20.91
CA ARG A 531 6.91 -46.29 -20.42
C ARG A 531 6.09 -47.10 -19.40
N LYS A 532 4.99 -46.54 -18.88
CA LYS A 532 4.13 -47.14 -17.84
C LYS A 532 2.76 -47.59 -18.35
N ILE A 533 2.12 -46.95 -19.35
CA ILE A 533 0.78 -47.33 -19.86
C ILE A 533 0.61 -47.01 -21.37
N GLN A 534 -0.05 -47.89 -22.14
CA GLN A 534 -0.38 -47.76 -23.59
C GLN A 534 -1.56 -46.81 -23.90
N GLN A 535 -1.56 -45.57 -23.40
CA GLN A 535 -2.59 -44.60 -23.79
C GLN A 535 -1.96 -43.23 -24.06
N ASN A 536 -2.25 -42.63 -25.23
CA ASN A 536 -1.84 -41.28 -25.64
C ASN A 536 -2.58 -40.18 -24.84
N GLN A 537 -2.62 -40.29 -23.51
CA GLN A 537 -3.23 -39.31 -22.63
C GLN A 537 -2.20 -38.26 -22.20
N MET A 538 -2.64 -37.01 -22.05
CA MET A 538 -1.79 -35.95 -21.50
C MET A 538 -1.54 -36.18 -20.00
N PRO A 539 -0.35 -35.82 -19.48
CA PRO A 539 -0.10 -35.84 -18.05
C PRO A 539 -1.08 -34.93 -17.33
N SER A 540 -1.52 -35.34 -16.13
CA SER A 540 -2.42 -34.51 -15.33
C SER A 540 -1.79 -33.16 -14.99
N TYR A 541 -2.61 -32.10 -14.90
CA TYR A 541 -2.13 -30.77 -14.55
C TYR A 541 -1.46 -30.74 -13.18
N LYS A 542 -2.00 -31.44 -12.18
CA LYS A 542 -1.39 -31.57 -10.86
C LYS A 542 0.03 -32.17 -10.94
N ALA A 543 0.27 -33.13 -11.85
CA ALA A 543 1.60 -33.72 -12.06
C ALA A 543 2.59 -32.75 -12.74
N ILE A 544 2.12 -31.93 -13.69
CA ILE A 544 2.94 -30.88 -14.29
C ILE A 544 3.26 -29.80 -13.25
N GLU A 545 2.24 -29.32 -12.54
CA GLU A 545 2.37 -28.26 -11.54
C GLU A 545 3.34 -28.66 -10.45
N HIS A 546 3.34 -29.91 -9.98
CA HIS A 546 4.31 -30.43 -9.00
C HIS A 546 5.78 -30.11 -9.36
N HIS A 547 6.09 -30.03 -10.66
CA HIS A 547 7.43 -29.77 -11.18
C HIS A 547 7.62 -28.35 -11.74
N PHE A 548 6.56 -27.55 -11.75
CA PHE A 548 6.48 -26.23 -12.38
C PHE A 548 6.05 -25.14 -11.37
N MET A 549 6.06 -23.89 -11.81
CA MET A 549 5.37 -22.83 -11.07
C MET A 549 3.86 -23.10 -11.02
N THR A 550 3.16 -22.49 -10.07
CA THR A 550 1.70 -22.65 -9.97
C THR A 550 1.00 -22.09 -11.21
N PHE A 551 -0.09 -22.70 -11.67
CA PHE A 551 -0.85 -22.21 -12.83
C PHE A 551 -1.36 -20.77 -12.69
N PRO A 552 -1.85 -20.32 -11.52
CA PRO A 552 -2.14 -18.91 -11.31
C PRO A 552 -0.95 -18.01 -11.63
N ALA A 553 0.24 -18.28 -11.06
CA ALA A 553 1.44 -17.50 -11.37
C ALA A 553 1.79 -17.49 -12.88
N TYR A 554 1.66 -18.64 -13.55
CA TYR A 554 1.91 -18.74 -14.98
C TYR A 554 0.93 -17.89 -15.81
N HIS A 555 -0.38 -17.97 -15.53
CA HIS A 555 -1.39 -17.15 -16.20
C HIS A 555 -1.22 -15.65 -15.94
N LEU A 556 -0.75 -15.26 -14.75
CA LEU A 556 -0.48 -13.87 -14.40
C LEU A 556 0.70 -13.30 -15.19
N ILE A 557 1.78 -14.08 -15.34
CA ILE A 557 2.93 -13.72 -16.18
C ILE A 557 2.47 -13.46 -17.62
N GLU A 558 1.66 -14.37 -18.17
CA GLU A 558 1.09 -14.23 -19.52
C GLU A 558 0.20 -12.99 -19.62
N LEU A 559 -0.80 -12.84 -18.73
CA LEU A 559 -1.77 -11.75 -18.79
C LEU A 559 -1.10 -10.37 -18.68
N ASN A 560 -0.22 -10.18 -17.70
CA ASN A 560 0.45 -8.90 -17.48
C ASN A 560 1.38 -8.51 -18.64
N ALA A 561 2.07 -9.48 -19.26
CA ALA A 561 2.94 -9.21 -20.42
C ALA A 561 2.13 -8.77 -21.64
N HIS A 562 1.04 -9.47 -21.94
CA HIS A 562 0.15 -9.08 -23.03
C HIS A 562 -0.48 -7.71 -22.79
N MET A 563 -0.91 -7.43 -21.56
CA MET A 563 -1.53 -6.16 -21.19
C MET A 563 -0.54 -5.00 -21.29
N LEU A 564 0.71 -5.19 -20.87
CA LEU A 564 1.78 -4.22 -21.08
C LEU A 564 1.94 -3.89 -22.57
N THR A 565 1.97 -4.90 -23.45
CA THR A 565 2.02 -4.69 -24.90
C THR A 565 0.79 -3.95 -25.43
N ILE A 566 -0.42 -4.29 -24.97
CA ILE A 566 -1.65 -3.57 -25.34
C ILE A 566 -1.55 -2.10 -24.96
N ILE A 567 -1.14 -1.79 -23.72
CA ILE A 567 -0.98 -0.42 -23.23
C ILE A 567 0.01 0.35 -24.10
N SER A 568 1.16 -0.24 -24.39
CA SER A 568 2.17 0.39 -25.26
C SER A 568 1.63 0.67 -26.67
N LEU A 569 0.87 -0.26 -27.26
CA LEU A 569 0.25 -0.06 -28.58
C LEU A 569 -0.87 0.98 -28.55
N LEU A 570 -1.67 1.05 -27.49
CA LEU A 570 -2.72 2.05 -27.36
C LEU A 570 -2.15 3.46 -27.19
N VAL A 571 -1.05 3.61 -26.46
CA VAL A 571 -0.33 4.90 -26.34
C VAL A 571 0.33 5.26 -27.67
N LEU A 572 0.98 4.30 -28.35
CA LEU A 572 1.58 4.51 -29.67
C LEU A 572 0.55 4.96 -30.72
N ASN A 573 -0.68 4.44 -30.64
CA ASN A 573 -1.79 4.79 -31.53
C ASN A 573 -2.61 5.99 -31.01
N GLU A 574 -2.12 6.74 -30.02
CA GLU A 574 -2.76 7.92 -29.43
C GLU A 574 -4.19 7.66 -28.86
N LYS A 575 -4.51 6.40 -28.53
CA LYS A 575 -5.79 6.00 -27.92
C LYS A 575 -5.78 6.10 -26.39
N LEU A 576 -4.59 6.18 -25.79
CA LEU A 576 -4.38 6.40 -24.36
C LEU A 576 -3.33 7.49 -24.14
N PRO A 577 -3.42 8.26 -23.05
CA PRO A 577 -2.42 9.27 -22.72
C PRO A 577 -1.08 8.63 -22.34
N ILE A 578 0.03 9.34 -22.55
CA ILE A 578 1.39 8.86 -22.28
C ILE A 578 1.57 8.40 -20.82
N GLU A 579 0.88 9.06 -19.89
CA GLU A 579 0.85 8.74 -18.47
C GLU A 579 0.38 7.30 -18.21
N SER A 580 -0.33 6.67 -19.15
CA SER A 580 -0.73 5.26 -19.08
C SER A 580 0.46 4.29 -19.14
N LEU A 581 1.62 4.72 -19.63
CA LEU A 581 2.86 3.92 -19.58
C LEU A 581 3.41 3.80 -18.15
N ASN A 582 2.91 4.61 -17.20
CA ASN A 582 3.19 4.47 -15.78
C ASN A 582 2.36 3.31 -15.19
N ILE A 583 2.77 2.08 -15.51
CA ILE A 583 2.09 0.85 -15.07
C ILE A 583 2.09 0.64 -13.55
N PHE A 584 2.84 1.44 -12.78
CA PHE A 584 2.78 1.41 -11.31
C PHE A 584 1.42 1.84 -10.76
N LEU A 585 0.65 2.58 -11.57
CA LEU A 585 -0.73 2.93 -11.27
C LEU A 585 -1.68 1.72 -11.43
N PHE A 586 -1.25 0.64 -12.10
CA PHE A 586 -2.08 -0.49 -12.49
C PHE A 586 -1.85 -1.70 -11.58
N SER A 587 -2.06 -1.53 -10.28
CA SER A 587 -1.90 -2.59 -9.26
C SER A 587 -2.96 -2.47 -8.17
N SER A 588 -3.11 -3.44 -7.27
CA SER A 588 -4.02 -3.34 -6.10
C SER A 588 -3.39 -2.59 -4.92
N GLN A 589 -2.16 -2.10 -5.06
CA GLN A 589 -1.45 -1.36 -4.01
C GLN A 589 -2.19 -0.12 -3.45
N PRO A 590 -3.01 0.62 -4.23
CA PRO A 590 -3.93 1.61 -3.68
C PRO A 590 -4.82 1.08 -2.54
N CYS A 591 -5.40 -0.11 -2.71
CA CYS A 591 -6.24 -0.74 -1.69
C CYS A 591 -5.39 -1.11 -0.46
N GLU A 592 -4.25 -1.76 -0.67
CA GLU A 592 -3.35 -2.17 0.41
C GLU A 592 -2.80 -0.97 1.21
N ASN A 593 -2.54 0.17 0.55
CA ASN A 593 -2.17 1.42 1.24
C ASN A 593 -3.30 1.93 2.15
N ILE A 594 -4.57 1.84 1.73
CA ILE A 594 -5.72 2.21 2.56
C ILE A 594 -5.88 1.25 3.72
N PHE A 595 -5.74 -0.06 3.51
CA PHE A 595 -5.77 -1.05 4.58
C PHE A 595 -4.68 -0.78 5.63
N ARG A 596 -3.42 -0.58 5.21
CA ARG A 596 -2.32 -0.21 6.12
C ARG A 596 -2.59 1.08 6.86
N SER A 597 -3.12 2.10 6.18
CA SER A 597 -3.49 3.37 6.82
C SER A 597 -4.62 3.20 7.85
N ALA A 598 -5.61 2.37 7.56
CA ALA A 598 -6.70 2.06 8.48
C ALA A 598 -6.20 1.25 9.70
N ARG A 599 -5.26 0.32 9.52
CA ARG A 599 -4.60 -0.39 10.63
C ARG A 599 -3.79 0.58 11.50
N ALA A 600 -3.11 1.55 10.89
CA ALA A 600 -2.28 2.53 11.60
C ALA A 600 -3.10 3.59 12.36
N LEU A 601 -4.30 3.92 11.89
CA LEU A 601 -5.21 4.87 12.58
C LEU A 601 -5.91 4.17 13.76
N THR A 602 -5.21 4.03 14.88
CA THR A 602 -5.77 3.49 16.14
C THR A 602 -6.06 4.59 17.15
N GLY A 603 -6.96 4.30 18.10
CA GLY A 603 -7.24 5.22 19.21
C GLY A 603 -6.03 5.37 20.14
N PRO A 604 -5.95 6.48 20.91
CA PRO A 604 -4.89 6.66 21.89
C PRO A 604 -4.86 5.47 22.87
N PHE A 605 -3.66 4.92 23.10
CA PHE A 605 -3.40 3.74 23.93
C PHE A 605 -3.89 2.39 23.36
N SER A 606 -4.21 2.32 22.06
CA SER A 606 -4.53 1.06 21.38
C SER A 606 -3.49 0.74 20.31
N THR A 607 -2.87 -0.44 20.41
CA THR A 607 -2.04 -1.05 19.36
C THR A 607 -2.84 -2.01 18.48
N MET A 608 -4.17 -2.06 18.64
CA MET A 608 -5.02 -2.99 17.89
C MET A 608 -5.04 -2.61 16.41
N THR A 609 -4.38 -3.41 15.59
CA THR A 609 -4.37 -3.27 14.13
C THR A 609 -5.66 -3.79 13.50
N SER A 610 -6.33 -4.75 14.12
CA SER A 610 -7.60 -5.31 13.67
C SER A 610 -8.77 -4.33 13.85
N PHE A 611 -9.75 -4.38 12.94
CA PHE A 611 -10.93 -3.53 12.96
C PHE A 611 -12.17 -4.31 12.49
N THR A 612 -13.35 -3.87 12.90
CA THR A 612 -14.64 -4.30 12.32
C THR A 612 -14.94 -3.53 11.04
N VAL A 613 -15.95 -3.95 10.27
CA VAL A 613 -16.44 -3.21 9.08
C VAL A 613 -16.81 -1.76 9.43
N GLN A 614 -17.60 -1.54 10.49
CA GLN A 614 -17.99 -0.19 10.92
C GLN A 614 -16.79 0.68 11.30
N GLN A 615 -15.80 0.09 11.98
CA GLN A 615 -14.57 0.80 12.32
C GLN A 615 -13.75 1.15 11.08
N PHE A 616 -13.69 0.24 10.10
CA PHE A 616 -13.03 0.49 8.82
C PHE A 616 -13.64 1.71 8.11
N LEU A 617 -14.97 1.73 7.90
CA LEU A 617 -15.69 2.84 7.27
C LEU A 617 -15.44 4.20 7.96
N SER A 618 -15.41 4.18 9.30
CA SER A 618 -15.12 5.37 10.10
C SER A 618 -13.69 5.87 9.93
N LYS A 619 -12.71 4.96 9.82
CA LYS A 619 -11.30 5.28 9.62
C LYS A 619 -11.03 5.74 8.19
N THR A 620 -11.65 5.12 7.19
CA THR A 620 -11.47 5.48 5.78
C THR A 620 -11.99 6.87 5.47
N ARG A 621 -13.06 7.34 6.14
CA ARG A 621 -13.46 8.76 6.06
C ARG A 621 -12.33 9.71 6.44
N LYS A 622 -11.60 9.43 7.53
CA LYS A 622 -10.44 10.23 7.95
C LYS A 622 -9.29 10.16 6.94
N ILE A 623 -9.07 8.98 6.35
CA ILE A 623 -8.06 8.78 5.30
C ILE A 623 -8.41 9.60 4.06
N SER A 624 -9.67 9.59 3.62
CA SER A 624 -10.13 10.40 2.48
C SER A 624 -9.91 11.89 2.70
N ILE A 625 -10.26 12.42 3.89
CA ILE A 625 -9.99 13.83 4.24
C ILE A 625 -8.49 14.15 4.14
N LEU A 626 -7.65 13.28 4.71
CA LEU A 626 -6.20 13.47 4.67
C LEU A 626 -5.63 13.43 3.24
N ASN A 627 -6.15 12.53 2.40
CA ASN A 627 -5.72 12.39 1.02
C ASN A 627 -6.11 13.62 0.18
N GLU A 628 -7.32 14.15 0.37
CA GLU A 628 -7.77 15.35 -0.33
C GLU A 628 -6.93 16.58 0.07
N ILE A 629 -6.66 16.76 1.37
CA ILE A 629 -5.78 17.83 1.85
C ILE A 629 -4.38 17.67 1.25
N LYS A 630 -3.81 16.46 1.26
CA LYS A 630 -2.49 16.20 0.65
C LYS A 630 -2.46 16.54 -0.83
N CYS A 631 -3.45 16.08 -1.61
CA CYS A 631 -3.55 16.40 -3.03
C CYS A 631 -3.62 17.91 -3.27
N PHE A 632 -4.41 18.63 -2.47
CA PHE A 632 -4.49 20.09 -2.60
C PHE A 632 -3.13 20.75 -2.36
N GLU A 633 -2.45 20.38 -1.27
CA GLU A 633 -1.16 20.97 -0.89
C GLU A 633 -0.06 20.63 -1.91
N GLU A 634 -0.06 19.43 -2.49
CA GLU A 634 0.91 19.03 -3.52
C GLU A 634 0.64 19.68 -4.89
N SER A 635 -0.61 19.99 -5.23
CA SER A 635 -0.98 20.68 -6.47
C SER A 635 -0.67 22.18 -6.46
N ASN A 636 -0.61 22.81 -5.28
CA ASN A 636 -0.47 24.26 -5.13
C ASN A 636 0.89 24.64 -4.53
N ALA A 637 1.94 24.58 -5.36
CA ALA A 637 3.32 24.95 -5.00
C ALA A 637 3.51 26.42 -4.55
N THR A 638 2.45 27.24 -4.57
CA THR A 638 2.46 28.68 -4.27
C THR A 638 1.86 29.06 -2.91
N SER A 639 1.28 28.13 -2.16
CA SER A 639 0.72 28.40 -0.81
C SER A 639 1.53 27.71 0.28
N GLY A 640 1.81 28.43 1.38
CA GLY A 640 2.59 27.94 2.52
C GLY A 640 2.22 26.53 2.95
N GLU A 641 3.09 25.58 2.59
CA GLU A 641 2.82 24.14 2.59
C GLU A 641 2.60 23.58 4.01
N ILE A 642 1.49 22.89 4.21
CA ILE A 642 1.36 21.93 5.31
C ILE A 642 2.19 20.69 4.93
N LYS A 643 3.28 20.47 5.67
CA LYS A 643 4.18 19.34 5.42
C LYS A 643 3.69 18.09 6.14
N PHE A 644 3.42 17.04 5.36
CA PHE A 644 3.14 15.71 5.89
C PHE A 644 4.45 14.90 6.00
N PRO A 645 4.59 14.06 7.04
CA PRO A 645 5.77 13.20 7.16
C PRO A 645 5.85 12.23 5.97
N LYS A 646 7.00 12.23 5.29
CA LYS A 646 7.34 11.28 4.23
C LYS A 646 8.31 10.25 4.79
N HIS A 647 8.14 8.97 4.43
CA HIS A 647 9.02 7.91 4.92
C HIS A 647 10.45 8.14 4.38
N HIS A 648 11.49 8.03 5.20
CA HIS A 648 12.88 8.34 4.76
C HIS A 648 13.35 7.54 3.52
N LYS A 649 12.82 6.32 3.32
CA LYS A 649 13.07 5.51 2.10
C LYS A 649 12.39 6.05 0.83
N GLN A 650 11.36 6.90 0.94
CA GLN A 650 10.72 7.57 -0.20
C GLN A 650 11.50 8.81 -0.67
N ASN A 651 12.42 9.35 0.12
CA ASN A 651 13.26 10.49 -0.31
C ASN A 651 14.24 10.14 -1.44
N GLN A 652 14.46 8.84 -1.73
CA GLN A 652 15.23 8.40 -2.89
C GLN A 652 14.38 8.33 -4.18
N SER A 653 13.06 8.48 -4.11
CA SER A 653 12.16 8.38 -5.28
C SER A 653 11.89 9.74 -5.94
N ASN A 654 12.93 10.54 -6.19
CA ASN A 654 12.86 11.61 -7.19
C ASN A 654 12.96 11.07 -8.64
N ALA A 655 12.71 9.78 -8.84
CA ALA A 655 12.73 9.10 -10.14
C ALA A 655 11.46 9.32 -10.98
N PHE A 656 10.62 10.33 -10.68
CA PHE A 656 9.61 10.77 -11.66
C PHE A 656 10.28 11.49 -12.85
N SER A 657 11.53 11.97 -12.67
CA SER A 657 12.34 12.57 -13.73
C SER A 657 12.89 11.59 -14.77
N SER A 658 12.81 10.26 -14.55
CA SER A 658 13.20 9.26 -15.55
C SER A 658 12.07 8.82 -16.49
N ILE A 659 10.85 9.35 -16.34
CA ILE A 659 9.77 9.24 -17.34
C ILE A 659 9.88 10.38 -18.37
N LEU A 660 11.08 10.91 -18.62
CA LEU A 660 11.40 11.43 -19.95
C LEU A 660 11.61 10.23 -20.86
N ILE A 661 10.50 9.53 -21.14
CA ILE A 661 10.43 8.54 -22.20
C ILE A 661 10.85 9.28 -23.46
N ASN A 662 11.95 8.85 -24.07
CA ASN A 662 12.25 9.24 -25.44
C ASN A 662 11.19 8.55 -26.31
N LEU A 663 9.98 9.11 -26.39
CA LEU A 663 8.84 8.55 -27.12
C LEU A 663 9.20 8.19 -28.55
N ASN A 664 10.19 8.90 -29.11
CA ASN A 664 10.77 8.65 -30.42
C ASN A 664 11.32 7.21 -30.58
N GLU A 665 11.67 6.53 -29.48
CA GLU A 665 12.14 5.13 -29.50
C GLU A 665 10.99 4.12 -29.39
N LEU A 666 9.80 4.51 -28.92
CA LEU A 666 8.66 3.60 -28.83
C LEU A 666 7.99 3.48 -30.19
N THR A 667 8.45 2.54 -31.02
CA THR A 667 7.85 2.21 -32.32
C THR A 667 7.40 0.76 -32.36
N LEU A 668 6.49 0.41 -33.28
CA LEU A 668 6.04 -0.97 -33.47
C LEU A 668 7.24 -1.90 -33.76
N ASP A 669 8.17 -1.47 -34.61
CA ASP A 669 9.38 -2.23 -34.96
C ASP A 669 10.27 -2.48 -33.74
N ASN A 670 10.44 -1.47 -32.87
CA ASN A 670 11.25 -1.63 -31.66
C ASN A 670 10.56 -2.54 -30.63
N ILE A 671 9.23 -2.46 -30.50
CA ILE A 671 8.47 -3.40 -29.66
C ILE A 671 8.65 -4.84 -30.19
N GLU A 672 8.42 -5.05 -31.49
CA GLU A 672 8.54 -6.36 -32.12
C GLU A 672 9.98 -6.92 -32.00
N LYS A 673 10.99 -6.09 -32.26
CA LYS A 673 12.39 -6.45 -32.07
C LYS A 673 12.69 -6.88 -30.64
N ASN A 674 12.29 -6.10 -29.63
CA ASN A 674 12.50 -6.46 -28.23
C ASN A 674 11.85 -7.80 -27.84
N ILE A 675 10.69 -8.12 -28.43
CA ILE A 675 10.01 -9.39 -28.19
C ILE A 675 10.74 -10.55 -28.86
N TYR A 676 11.25 -10.39 -30.08
CA TYR A 676 12.11 -11.40 -30.69
C TYR A 676 13.43 -11.59 -29.96
N ASP A 677 14.08 -10.50 -29.53
CA ASP A 677 15.29 -10.55 -28.71
C ASP A 677 15.03 -11.29 -27.39
N ALA A 678 13.87 -11.07 -26.77
CA ALA A 678 13.43 -11.80 -25.59
C ALA A 678 13.23 -13.30 -25.84
N TYR A 679 12.73 -13.68 -27.02
CA TYR A 679 12.61 -15.08 -27.41
C TYR A 679 13.98 -15.74 -27.65
N GLU A 680 14.91 -15.07 -28.31
CA GLU A 680 16.26 -15.58 -28.50
C GLU A 680 17.01 -15.71 -27.17
N TYR A 681 16.79 -14.78 -26.23
CA TYR A 681 17.26 -14.92 -24.86
C TYR A 681 16.68 -16.18 -24.19
N ALA A 682 15.37 -16.41 -24.29
CA ALA A 682 14.72 -17.59 -23.73
C ALA A 682 15.22 -18.91 -24.36
N LYS A 683 15.57 -18.92 -25.65
CA LYS A 683 16.19 -20.08 -26.31
C LYS A 683 17.58 -20.38 -25.77
N SER A 684 18.43 -19.35 -25.64
CA SER A 684 19.75 -19.48 -25.01
C SER A 684 19.63 -20.04 -23.58
N PHE A 685 18.62 -19.57 -22.84
CA PHE A 685 18.29 -20.05 -21.51
C PHE A 685 17.92 -21.54 -21.50
N ALA A 686 17.01 -21.98 -22.39
CA ALA A 686 16.62 -23.39 -22.52
C ALA A 686 17.76 -24.30 -23.01
N GLU A 687 18.69 -23.77 -23.81
CA GLU A 687 19.89 -24.51 -24.25
C GLU A 687 20.85 -24.77 -23.09
N LYS A 688 21.15 -23.76 -22.27
CA LYS A 688 22.01 -23.93 -21.08
C LYS A 688 21.44 -24.93 -20.07
N LEU A 689 20.12 -25.02 -19.97
CA LEU A 689 19.44 -25.97 -19.10
C LEU A 689 19.35 -27.40 -19.66
N GLY A 690 19.78 -27.64 -20.91
CA GLY A 690 19.67 -28.96 -21.55
C GLY A 690 18.28 -29.30 -22.08
N MET A 691 17.35 -28.34 -22.13
CA MET A 691 15.97 -28.57 -22.61
C MET A 691 15.86 -28.64 -24.13
N SER A 692 16.81 -28.04 -24.85
CA SER A 692 16.71 -27.77 -26.29
C SER A 692 16.63 -29.04 -27.14
N SER A 693 17.30 -30.14 -26.75
CA SER A 693 17.29 -31.40 -27.50
C SER A 693 15.88 -31.96 -27.66
N LEU A 694 15.16 -32.12 -26.54
CA LEU A 694 13.79 -32.61 -26.51
C LEU A 694 12.82 -31.68 -27.26
N LEU A 695 12.94 -30.38 -27.05
CA LEU A 695 12.08 -29.37 -27.69
C LEU A 695 12.28 -29.33 -29.22
N LYS A 696 13.54 -29.46 -29.69
CA LYS A 696 13.88 -29.55 -31.12
C LYS A 696 13.31 -30.85 -31.72
N THR A 697 13.46 -32.00 -31.06
CA THR A 697 12.88 -33.28 -31.52
C THR A 697 11.36 -33.24 -31.64
N LYS A 698 10.68 -32.45 -30.81
CA LYS A 698 9.22 -32.26 -30.83
C LYS A 698 8.76 -31.11 -31.72
N ASN A 699 9.67 -30.46 -32.45
CA ASN A 699 9.38 -29.31 -33.32
C ASN A 699 8.66 -28.16 -32.59
N VAL A 700 9.05 -27.86 -31.35
CA VAL A 700 8.47 -26.77 -30.53
C VAL A 700 9.53 -25.79 -30.03
N PHE A 701 10.68 -25.73 -30.71
CA PHE A 701 11.79 -24.82 -30.37
C PHE A 701 11.80 -23.53 -31.20
N GLN A 702 10.90 -23.41 -32.18
CA GLN A 702 10.66 -22.17 -32.94
C GLN A 702 9.43 -21.46 -32.39
N LEU A 703 9.42 -20.12 -32.46
CA LEU A 703 8.43 -19.29 -31.77
C LEU A 703 7.00 -19.60 -32.19
N ASN A 704 6.77 -19.75 -33.50
CA ASN A 704 5.45 -20.03 -34.06
C ASN A 704 4.93 -21.41 -33.62
N ASP A 705 5.78 -22.44 -33.70
CA ASP A 705 5.40 -23.80 -33.33
C ASP A 705 5.18 -23.94 -31.82
N LEU A 706 6.03 -23.31 -31.00
CA LEU A 706 5.87 -23.23 -29.55
C LEU A 706 4.54 -22.55 -29.20
N SER A 707 4.25 -21.41 -29.82
CA SER A 707 3.06 -20.62 -29.51
C SER A 707 1.78 -21.35 -29.90
N LEU A 708 1.78 -22.02 -31.05
CA LEU A 708 0.66 -22.85 -31.48
C LEU A 708 0.48 -24.06 -30.56
N ASN A 709 1.58 -24.68 -30.12
CA ASN A 709 1.52 -25.79 -29.18
C ASN A 709 0.94 -25.38 -27.82
N ILE A 710 1.43 -24.27 -27.24
CA ILE A 710 0.94 -23.72 -25.98
C ILE A 710 -0.52 -23.32 -26.08
N ARG A 711 -0.93 -22.67 -27.18
CA ARG A 711 -2.33 -22.28 -27.40
C ARG A 711 -3.27 -23.47 -27.30
N ASN A 712 -2.94 -24.56 -27.99
CA ASN A 712 -3.72 -25.80 -27.96
C ASN A 712 -3.76 -26.45 -26.57
N ASP A 713 -2.66 -26.38 -25.81
CA ASP A 713 -2.61 -26.91 -24.45
C ASP A 713 -3.49 -26.06 -23.52
N LEU A 714 -3.39 -24.73 -23.58
CA LEU A 714 -4.15 -23.79 -22.75
C LEU A 714 -5.66 -23.84 -23.02
N GLU A 715 -6.08 -24.01 -24.27
CA GLU A 715 -7.49 -24.20 -24.63
C GLU A 715 -8.09 -25.47 -24.02
N LYS A 716 -7.30 -26.55 -23.90
CA LYS A 716 -7.76 -27.81 -23.29
C LYS A 716 -7.89 -27.74 -21.78
N ILE A 717 -7.14 -26.87 -21.09
CA ILE A 717 -7.22 -26.71 -19.63
C ILE A 717 -8.63 -26.22 -19.21
N ILE A 718 -9.30 -25.46 -20.09
CA ILE A 718 -10.61 -24.87 -19.83
C ILE A 718 -11.69 -25.93 -19.60
N TYR A 719 -11.74 -26.95 -20.44
CA TYR A 719 -12.82 -27.95 -20.43
C TYR A 719 -12.80 -28.90 -19.22
N LEU A 720 -11.70 -28.93 -18.46
CA LEU A 720 -11.55 -29.80 -17.28
C LEU A 720 -11.74 -29.07 -15.95
N ASN A 721 -11.57 -27.74 -15.93
CA ASN A 721 -11.59 -26.92 -14.70
C ASN A 721 -12.93 -26.21 -14.43
N ASP A 722 -13.94 -26.35 -15.29
CA ASP A 722 -15.29 -25.86 -14.98
C ASP A 722 -16.05 -26.78 -14.00
N ASP A 723 -15.54 -27.98 -13.70
CA ASP A 723 -16.13 -28.94 -12.74
C ASP A 723 -15.40 -29.03 -11.38
N SER A 724 -14.29 -28.31 -11.19
CA SER A 724 -13.56 -28.31 -9.91
C SER A 724 -13.29 -26.90 -9.42
N THR A 725 -13.86 -26.58 -8.26
CA THR A 725 -13.44 -25.47 -7.40
C THR A 725 -11.91 -25.42 -7.36
N LEU A 726 -11.32 -24.31 -7.80
CA LEU A 726 -9.90 -24.06 -7.62
C LEU A 726 -9.60 -24.21 -6.13
N ASP A 727 -8.82 -25.24 -5.79
CA ASP A 727 -8.48 -25.61 -4.42
C ASP A 727 -8.08 -24.35 -3.62
N ASN A 728 -8.85 -24.05 -2.56
CA ASN A 728 -8.52 -23.04 -1.57
C ASN A 728 -7.25 -23.46 -0.84
N ASP A 729 -6.10 -23.09 -1.39
CA ASP A 729 -4.80 -23.14 -0.68
C ASP A 729 -4.54 -21.86 0.15
N ASP A 730 -5.60 -21.07 0.38
CA ASP A 730 -5.66 -20.10 1.47
C ASP A 730 -6.10 -20.85 2.73
N ASN A 731 -5.13 -21.47 3.40
CA ASN A 731 -5.27 -21.69 4.84
C ASN A 731 -5.52 -20.31 5.46
N SER A 732 -6.78 -20.07 5.80
CA SER A 732 -7.23 -18.97 6.63
C SER A 732 -6.31 -18.83 7.83
N ASP A 733 -6.01 -17.58 8.20
CA ASP A 733 -5.51 -17.18 9.52
C ASP A 733 -6.52 -17.58 10.61
N SER A 734 -6.65 -18.88 10.89
CA SER A 734 -7.28 -19.38 12.10
C SER A 734 -6.18 -19.54 13.13
N ASP A 735 -6.03 -18.53 13.97
CA ASP A 735 -5.51 -18.75 15.31
C ASP A 735 -6.42 -19.79 15.98
N ASP A 736 -5.88 -21.00 16.18
CA ASP A 736 -6.51 -22.06 16.95
C ASP A 736 -6.69 -21.59 18.42
N GLU A 737 -7.86 -21.04 18.75
CA GLU A 737 -8.39 -21.11 20.11
C GLU A 737 -9.51 -22.16 20.13
N GLU A 738 -9.21 -23.28 20.79
CA GLU A 738 -10.12 -24.41 21.03
C GLU A 738 -11.42 -23.95 21.71
N ASN A 739 -12.53 -23.99 20.95
CA ASN A 739 -13.88 -23.86 21.49
C ASN A 739 -14.37 -25.24 21.96
N TYR A 740 -14.26 -25.48 23.26
CA TYR A 740 -14.94 -26.58 23.94
C TYR A 740 -16.36 -26.10 24.28
N TYR A 741 -17.41 -26.70 23.70
CA TYR A 741 -18.55 -27.26 24.44
C TYR A 741 -19.53 -27.97 23.51
N SER A 742 -20.01 -29.10 24.03
CA SER A 742 -20.70 -30.22 23.41
C SER A 742 -22.22 -30.11 23.45
N LEU A 743 -22.84 -30.59 22.36
CA LEU A 743 -24.12 -31.27 22.13
C LEU A 743 -25.30 -31.26 23.15
N ALA A 744 -26.47 -31.06 22.52
CA ALA A 744 -27.73 -31.83 22.57
C ALA A 744 -28.81 -31.51 23.63
N SER A 745 -30.03 -31.18 23.16
CA SER A 745 -31.17 -32.12 23.14
C SER A 745 -32.46 -31.54 22.51
N ASP A 746 -32.92 -32.26 21.48
CA ASP A 746 -34.23 -32.52 20.88
C ASP A 746 -35.57 -32.22 21.62
N VAL A 747 -36.52 -31.68 20.80
CA VAL A 747 -37.95 -32.05 20.56
C VAL A 747 -39.03 -31.68 21.60
N GLU A 748 -40.05 -30.90 21.20
CA GLU A 748 -41.44 -31.35 20.92
C GLU A 748 -42.30 -30.23 20.29
N ASP A 749 -43.02 -30.63 19.25
CA ASP A 749 -44.03 -29.92 18.45
C ASP A 749 -45.33 -29.78 19.26
N ASP A 750 -46.09 -28.69 19.09
CA ASP A 750 -47.56 -28.77 19.05
C ASP A 750 -48.18 -27.49 18.46
N ASN A 751 -49.06 -27.71 17.49
CA ASN A 751 -49.83 -26.73 16.72
C ASN A 751 -50.97 -26.11 17.55
N GLU A 752 -51.37 -24.86 17.22
CA GLU A 752 -52.69 -24.56 16.64
C GLU A 752 -52.86 -23.05 16.34
N ASN A 753 -53.53 -22.79 15.21
CA ASN A 753 -53.75 -21.49 14.57
C ASN A 753 -54.77 -20.60 15.30
N GLU A 754 -54.70 -19.28 15.11
CA GLU A 754 -55.84 -18.47 14.64
C GLU A 754 -55.39 -17.03 14.25
N GLU A 755 -55.78 -16.60 13.05
CA GLU A 755 -55.51 -15.30 12.44
C GLU A 755 -56.42 -14.20 13.01
N SER A 756 -55.90 -12.97 13.21
CA SER A 756 -56.59 -11.73 12.75
C SER A 756 -55.77 -10.44 12.97
N GLU A 757 -55.44 -9.79 11.85
CA GLU A 757 -55.48 -8.35 11.53
C GLU A 757 -54.92 -7.26 12.48
N THR A 758 -53.69 -6.84 12.17
CA THR A 758 -53.18 -5.46 12.00
C THR A 758 -53.52 -4.37 13.04
N GLU A 759 -52.65 -4.18 14.04
CA GLU A 759 -52.31 -2.87 14.63
C GLU A 759 -50.85 -2.85 15.15
N ASN A 760 -49.96 -2.06 14.51
CA ASN A 760 -48.62 -1.64 14.96
C ASN A 760 -47.96 -2.49 16.08
N GLU A 761 -47.46 -3.66 15.67
CA GLU A 761 -47.02 -4.72 16.57
C GLU A 761 -45.86 -4.29 17.48
N CYS A 762 -46.08 -4.48 18.78
CA CYS A 762 -45.02 -4.47 19.78
C CYS A 762 -44.46 -5.88 19.82
N THR A 763 -43.15 -6.06 19.64
CA THR A 763 -42.63 -7.42 19.50
C THR A 763 -42.46 -8.12 20.84
N GLN A 764 -43.01 -9.35 20.90
CA GLN A 764 -42.96 -10.26 22.03
C GLN A 764 -41.80 -11.24 21.78
N SER A 765 -40.74 -11.14 22.57
CA SER A 765 -39.60 -12.06 22.48
C SER A 765 -39.93 -13.38 23.17
N THR A 766 -39.54 -14.50 22.56
CA THR A 766 -39.61 -15.85 23.13
C THR A 766 -38.59 -16.10 24.25
N LYS A 767 -37.65 -15.17 24.47
CA LYS A 767 -36.71 -15.20 25.60
C LYS A 767 -37.31 -14.46 26.79
N ASP A 768 -37.90 -15.20 27.72
CA ASP A 768 -38.59 -14.70 28.92
C ASP A 768 -37.72 -13.84 29.89
N VAL A 769 -36.44 -13.63 29.60
CA VAL A 769 -35.50 -13.08 30.58
C VAL A 769 -34.48 -12.11 29.95
N PHE A 770 -34.84 -10.83 29.82
CA PHE A 770 -33.90 -9.72 29.54
C PHE A 770 -33.01 -9.36 30.76
N ASN A 771 -32.54 -10.36 31.52
CA ASN A 771 -31.83 -10.13 32.78
C ASN A 771 -30.54 -9.35 32.54
N GLY A 772 -30.37 -8.27 33.31
CA GLY A 772 -29.19 -7.43 33.23
C GLY A 772 -29.18 -6.44 32.06
N MET A 773 -30.25 -6.24 31.29
CA MET A 773 -30.28 -5.26 30.22
C MET A 773 -30.81 -3.89 30.67
N ARG A 774 -30.25 -2.79 30.13
CA ARG A 774 -30.77 -1.46 30.44
C ARG A 774 -31.95 -1.16 29.53
N ILE A 775 -33.13 -1.16 30.12
CA ILE A 775 -34.39 -0.92 29.47
C ILE A 775 -34.96 0.41 29.96
N TYR A 776 -35.56 1.19 29.08
CA TYR A 776 -36.12 2.51 29.37
C TYR A 776 -37.65 2.45 29.32
N SER A 777 -38.31 3.19 30.20
CA SER A 777 -39.78 3.36 30.16
C SER A 777 -40.22 4.36 29.11
N THR A 778 -39.39 5.35 28.82
CA THR A 778 -39.66 6.43 27.86
C THR A 778 -38.35 6.87 27.21
N VAL A 779 -38.44 7.34 25.97
CA VAL A 779 -37.32 7.86 25.16
C VAL A 779 -37.77 9.17 24.52
N ALA A 780 -36.85 10.14 24.42
CA ALA A 780 -37.14 11.41 23.74
C ALA A 780 -37.48 11.17 22.25
N ASP A 781 -38.43 11.91 21.70
CA ASP A 781 -38.91 11.69 20.32
C ASP A 781 -37.78 11.69 19.28
N LYS A 782 -36.81 12.59 19.46
CA LYS A 782 -35.63 12.74 18.60
C LYS A 782 -34.67 11.52 18.58
N ASP A 783 -34.78 10.62 19.55
CA ASP A 783 -33.89 9.47 19.72
C ASP A 783 -34.63 8.14 19.55
N LYS A 784 -35.94 8.15 19.26
CA LYS A 784 -36.78 6.93 19.18
C LYS A 784 -36.23 5.88 18.21
N ASN A 785 -35.71 6.31 17.06
CA ASN A 785 -35.11 5.44 16.05
C ASN A 785 -33.89 4.62 16.55
N LYS A 786 -33.24 5.05 17.63
CA LYS A 786 -32.09 4.34 18.23
C LYS A 786 -32.51 3.20 19.16
N PHE A 787 -33.80 3.00 19.36
CA PHE A 787 -34.36 2.04 20.30
C PHE A 787 -35.39 1.14 19.62
N PHE A 788 -35.40 -0.14 20.00
CA PHE A 788 -36.54 -1.01 19.74
C PHE A 788 -37.60 -0.82 20.81
N LYS A 789 -38.87 -0.95 20.41
CA LYS A 789 -40.03 -0.98 21.31
C LYS A 789 -40.37 -2.45 21.56
N ILE A 790 -40.27 -2.88 22.81
CA ILE A 790 -40.50 -4.27 23.22
C ILE A 790 -41.58 -4.32 24.32
N GLU A 791 -42.36 -5.41 24.34
CA GLU A 791 -43.31 -5.67 25.42
C GLU A 791 -42.68 -6.59 26.46
N ILE A 792 -42.65 -6.16 27.73
CA ILE A 792 -42.20 -6.99 28.85
C ILE A 792 -43.24 -6.89 29.95
N ASN A 793 -43.84 -8.03 30.34
CA ASN A 793 -44.87 -8.12 31.39
C ASN A 793 -46.03 -7.13 31.16
N ASN A 794 -46.58 -7.11 29.94
CA ASN A 794 -47.65 -6.21 29.49
C ASN A 794 -47.33 -4.71 29.63
N LYS A 795 -46.04 -4.36 29.65
CA LYS A 795 -45.57 -2.96 29.67
C LYS A 795 -44.63 -2.72 28.50
N ILE A 796 -44.93 -1.64 27.77
CA ILE A 796 -44.06 -1.14 26.71
C ILE A 796 -42.76 -0.62 27.32
N LYS A 797 -41.66 -1.04 26.73
CA LYS A 797 -40.30 -0.77 27.13
C LYS A 797 -39.43 -0.48 25.91
N TYR A 798 -38.32 0.21 26.12
CA TYR A 798 -37.39 0.58 25.04
C TYR A 798 -35.99 0.06 25.32
N ILE A 799 -35.39 -0.59 24.32
CA ILE A 799 -34.02 -1.11 24.36
C ILE A 799 -33.18 -0.45 23.27
N HIS A 800 -32.00 0.06 23.62
CA HIS A 800 -31.12 0.68 22.61
C HIS A 800 -30.60 -0.38 21.64
N LYS A 801 -30.64 -0.12 20.33
CA LYS A 801 -30.27 -1.10 19.28
C LYS A 801 -28.85 -1.65 19.41
N GLN A 802 -27.87 -0.80 19.75
CA GLN A 802 -26.51 -1.28 20.08
C GLN A 802 -26.44 -2.24 21.28
N THR A 803 -27.36 -2.12 22.24
CA THR A 803 -27.47 -3.04 23.39
C THR A 803 -28.10 -4.37 22.97
N ALA A 804 -29.11 -4.33 22.09
CA ALA A 804 -29.68 -5.53 21.48
C ALA A 804 -28.64 -6.33 20.69
N VAL A 805 -27.85 -5.68 19.84
CA VAL A 805 -26.72 -6.31 19.12
C VAL A 805 -25.74 -6.99 20.08
N TRP A 806 -25.40 -6.33 21.18
CA TRP A 806 -24.49 -6.89 22.18
C TRP A 806 -25.06 -8.15 22.85
N TYR A 807 -26.37 -8.18 23.10
CA TYR A 807 -27.08 -9.33 23.66
C TYR A 807 -27.07 -10.51 22.70
N LEU A 808 -27.41 -10.30 21.43
CA LEU A 808 -27.42 -11.34 20.40
C LEU A 808 -26.01 -11.87 20.06
N THR A 809 -24.95 -11.12 20.36
CA THR A 809 -23.57 -11.53 20.07
C THR A 809 -22.95 -12.43 21.15
N ASN A 810 -23.38 -12.32 22.42
CA ASN A 810 -22.77 -13.04 23.54
C ASN A 810 -23.78 -13.99 24.18
N ASN A 811 -23.61 -15.30 24.01
CA ASN A 811 -24.31 -16.34 24.79
C ASN A 811 -23.94 -16.33 26.30
N ASN A 812 -23.27 -15.28 26.80
CA ASN A 812 -22.75 -15.20 28.16
C ASN A 812 -22.94 -13.80 28.77
N ASN A 813 -23.36 -13.79 30.05
CA ASN A 813 -23.59 -12.66 30.95
C ASN A 813 -22.35 -11.78 31.27
N ARG A 814 -21.48 -11.47 30.30
CA ARG A 814 -20.44 -10.44 30.51
C ARG A 814 -21.05 -9.05 30.52
N LEU A 815 -20.43 -8.07 31.16
CA LEU A 815 -20.92 -6.69 31.13
C LEU A 815 -20.42 -6.00 29.85
N SER A 816 -21.27 -5.27 29.15
CA SER A 816 -20.85 -4.47 27.98
C SER A 816 -19.75 -3.45 28.33
N SER A 817 -18.91 -3.08 27.36
CA SER A 817 -17.84 -2.10 27.56
C SER A 817 -18.36 -0.72 28.02
N ASP A 818 -19.56 -0.34 27.56
CA ASP A 818 -20.28 0.85 28.00
C ASP A 818 -20.68 0.78 29.50
N ARG A 819 -20.89 -0.42 30.03
CA ARG A 819 -21.09 -0.68 31.47
C ARG A 819 -19.79 -0.63 32.27
N LEU A 820 -18.68 -1.15 31.76
CA LEU A 820 -17.36 -1.06 32.40
C LEU A 820 -16.92 0.39 32.59
N VAL A 821 -17.06 1.23 31.56
CA VAL A 821 -16.70 2.67 31.63
C VAL A 821 -17.58 3.42 32.64
N ARG A 822 -18.85 3.04 32.77
CA ARG A 822 -19.78 3.66 33.73
C ARG A 822 -19.59 3.15 35.16
N LEU A 823 -19.29 1.86 35.36
CA LEU A 823 -18.94 1.31 36.67
C LEU A 823 -17.72 2.01 37.26
N VAL A 824 -16.71 2.30 36.43
CA VAL A 824 -15.54 3.10 36.84
C VAL A 824 -15.91 4.54 37.20
N ARG A 825 -16.89 5.15 36.51
CA ARG A 825 -17.39 6.51 36.83
C ARG A 825 -18.24 6.54 38.10
N VAL A 826 -19.09 5.53 38.32
CA VAL A 826 -19.93 5.40 39.52
C VAL A 826 -19.07 5.06 40.76
N GLN A 827 -18.02 4.24 40.62
CA GLN A 827 -17.05 4.00 41.69
C GLN A 827 -16.21 5.24 42.03
N LYS A 828 -15.96 6.15 41.08
CA LYS A 828 -15.31 7.44 41.35
C LYS A 828 -16.25 8.42 42.05
N ALA A 829 -17.54 8.42 41.71
CA ALA A 829 -18.55 9.28 42.35
C ALA A 829 -19.00 8.79 43.74
N SER A 830 -18.71 7.54 44.11
CA SER A 830 -18.96 6.98 45.45
C SER A 830 -17.72 7.00 46.35
N ARG A 831 -16.57 7.45 45.82
CA ARG A 831 -15.32 7.71 46.57
C ARG A 831 -15.03 9.21 46.76
N GLN A 832 -15.86 10.09 46.20
CA GLN A 832 -15.99 11.50 46.58
C GLN A 832 -17.21 11.63 47.47
#